data_AF-A0A661P1P8-F1
#
_entry.id   AF-A0A661P1P8-F1
#
_cell.length_a   1.000
_cell.length_b   1.000
_cell.length_c   1.000
_cell.angle_alpha   90.00
_cell.angle_beta   90.00
_cell.angle_gamma   90.00
#
_symmetry.space_group_name_H-M   'P 1'
#
loop_
_entity.id
_entity.type
_entity.pdbx_description
1 polymer ?
#
loop_
_entity_poly.entity_id
_entity_poly.type
_entity_poly.pdbx_seq_one_letter_code
_entity_poly.pdbx_strand_id
1 'polypeptide(L)'
;MVGKLSICRALLIALGIVGIGLAIPGCGGDSTPNGGEGSSDPDVTPPVISDVSVEAVGSSIARVTWTTDEPATSVVNYGQEAMDLVASEDQRVTAHSVDIGGLTPGVTYQLVALSRDESGNETVSAPLTVVTSIRDLRVREGHPVLFINETLLEQVRQKTDDLASFDEYMTGRWMKDTADPGATAVIRQEVDGIVEFGTRDAGMAYGVQALVIGNTLAIEYGRQLLLSLLDREFSFANGDSDVRGKLYAMGAIYDWLYDELDDDVKAAVRMETLDLLDYIQDTRPGLLEPHHDAHSRLANICALVALLPLFHDVEQDGADVADRYFEWLGTIVANWRDWMNPAQEWINAGGGHQMGWAYGTSYASFDPYFAWEFGVDEESWLKEWQGDRVYWYLYALRNANTDFSVLTWDNFPYWGDVWNTEYYYGSQALQIMAGAHFYGNETARWLSNTVQPTYRYRAVFDILYRHYAEDSGVPPDALPLARHFSNSGNVVIRDTWNLEKNTLMVFKSGSFAALNHHHKDQNAFTLYYKGPLAIDSGGYNVCGQWGSSHWWNYYTRTVAHNSMLVYDPNEVFEYGEIRSNDGGQQFGEDDYPYVDQIVEGGANHLDGIQRFESSPDYTYAVGNATKAYSPEKVGLFERSIVHLRNHSYDHPVVLILDQVVSTDPAFKKTYLLHSIREPVISGDTVTIRIDDGVDPSNEATLYQQTLLPNDFVLTKVGGRVNGEDFYVADDGTGVPHNYSEDCDYDSSSIAIRQVGEWRVEVSPGTASMEDTFLHVLSVTDGQQSYSAVGTTSISSTHLHGAIVSDNDGQESTLVVFADPTAGLDEEAQLTGAPQFEKVLIVGLEPGGTYTVATDSSSLTVRESATGSETASDQGCLYLSVP
;
A
#
# COMPACT_ATOMS: atom_id res chain seq x y z
N MET A 1 0.97 -10.89 30.14
CA MET A 1 1.32 -10.33 31.48
C MET A 1 0.81 -8.90 31.53
N VAL A 2 0.05 -8.56 32.56
CA VAL A 2 -0.69 -7.30 32.72
C VAL A 2 0.24 -6.14 33.09
N GLY A 3 0.07 -4.98 32.44
CA GLY A 3 0.54 -3.72 33.03
C GLY A 3 0.76 -2.53 32.08
N LYS A 4 -0.27 -1.66 32.03
CA LYS A 4 -0.20 -0.19 31.87
C LYS A 4 0.28 0.40 30.54
N LEU A 5 -0.66 0.90 29.75
CA LEU A 5 -0.48 2.13 28.97
C LEU A 5 -1.61 3.12 29.28
N SER A 6 -1.24 4.25 29.85
CA SER A 6 -1.99 5.50 29.89
C SER A 6 -0.94 6.57 29.67
N ILE A 7 -1.09 7.42 28.64
CA ILE A 7 -0.77 8.85 28.64
C ILE A 7 -1.01 9.48 27.25
N CYS A 8 -1.86 10.51 27.28
CA CYS A 8 -1.89 11.75 26.49
C CYS A 8 -2.19 11.76 24.98
N ARG A 9 -3.39 12.27 24.65
CA ARG A 9 -3.56 13.35 23.66
C ARG A 9 -4.47 14.44 24.24
N ALA A 10 -3.92 15.65 24.39
CA ALA A 10 -4.67 16.89 24.61
C ALA A 10 -3.86 18.09 24.11
N LEU A 11 -4.36 18.77 23.06
CA LEU A 11 -4.12 20.15 22.58
C LEU A 11 -4.93 20.28 21.27
N LEU A 12 -5.68 21.31 20.88
CA LEU A 12 -5.85 22.75 21.15
C LEU A 12 -7.37 23.08 21.04
N ILE A 13 -7.97 24.21 21.46
CA ILE A 13 -7.76 25.59 20.99
C ILE A 13 -8.30 26.57 22.04
N ALA A 14 -7.47 27.56 22.38
CA ALA A 14 -7.84 28.77 23.09
C ALA A 14 -7.66 29.96 22.14
N LEU A 15 -8.69 30.80 21.99
CA LEU A 15 -8.56 32.16 21.48
C LEU A 15 -9.53 33.06 22.26
N GLY A 16 -8.97 33.89 23.14
CA GLY A 16 -9.68 34.95 23.83
C GLY A 16 -9.58 36.25 23.03
N ILE A 17 -10.69 37.01 22.99
CA ILE A 17 -10.66 38.45 22.74
C ILE A 17 -11.52 39.13 23.82
N VAL A 18 -10.90 40.04 24.56
CA VAL A 18 -11.49 40.93 25.56
C VAL A 18 -11.79 42.28 24.91
N GLY A 19 -12.96 42.85 25.19
CA GLY A 19 -13.28 44.24 24.88
C GLY A 19 -14.29 44.82 25.89
N ILE A 20 -13.85 45.81 26.67
CA ILE A 20 -14.58 46.52 27.73
C ILE A 20 -15.25 47.79 27.17
N GLY A 21 -16.44 48.17 27.67
CA GLY A 21 -16.98 49.54 27.51
C GLY A 21 -18.38 49.79 28.09
N LEU A 22 -18.46 50.54 29.20
CA LEU A 22 -19.65 50.96 29.97
C LEU A 22 -20.43 52.17 29.37
N ALA A 23 -21.76 52.20 29.59
CA ALA A 23 -22.78 53.28 29.82
C ALA A 23 -22.59 54.71 29.22
N ILE A 24 -23.60 55.53 28.84
CA ILE A 24 -24.77 56.09 29.61
C ILE A 24 -25.87 56.70 28.63
N PRO A 25 -26.93 57.46 29.03
CA PRO A 25 -28.36 57.11 28.82
C PRO A 25 -29.19 58.14 27.99
N GLY A 26 -30.47 57.85 27.73
CA GLY A 26 -31.42 58.82 27.17
C GLY A 26 -32.89 58.43 27.35
N CYS A 27 -33.57 59.11 28.27
CA CYS A 27 -34.99 59.07 28.65
C CYS A 27 -35.91 59.58 27.51
N GLY A 28 -37.03 58.93 27.18
CA GLY A 28 -38.38 59.12 27.77
C GLY A 28 -39.42 59.10 26.63
N GLY A 29 -40.68 58.70 26.77
CA GLY A 29 -41.48 58.19 27.88
C GLY A 29 -42.89 57.83 27.39
N ASP A 30 -43.60 57.04 28.22
CA ASP A 30 -45.07 56.88 28.38
C ASP A 30 -45.97 56.66 27.13
N SER A 31 -46.96 55.76 27.11
CA SER A 31 -47.72 55.12 28.19
C SER A 31 -48.62 54.02 27.59
N THR A 32 -48.77 52.89 28.28
CA THR A 32 -50.06 52.22 28.60
C THR A 32 -49.80 50.94 29.40
N PRO A 33 -50.68 50.53 30.35
CA PRO A 33 -50.30 49.67 31.45
C PRO A 33 -50.78 48.22 31.30
N ASN A 34 -49.83 47.33 31.50
CA ASN A 34 -49.81 46.07 32.27
C ASN A 34 -51.01 45.10 32.21
N GLY A 35 -50.69 43.87 31.77
CA GLY A 35 -51.47 42.65 31.93
C GLY A 35 -50.64 41.41 31.62
N GLY A 36 -49.73 41.02 32.51
CA GLY A 36 -49.20 39.65 32.66
C GLY A 36 -47.94 39.30 31.87
N GLU A 37 -46.77 39.60 32.47
CA GLU A 37 -45.50 38.96 32.12
C GLU A 37 -45.55 37.47 32.50
N GLY A 38 -45.40 36.59 31.51
CA GLY A 38 -44.96 35.22 31.73
C GLY A 38 -43.44 35.24 31.89
N SER A 39 -42.99 35.25 33.14
CA SER A 39 -41.62 34.90 33.51
C SER A 39 -41.37 33.46 33.05
N SER A 40 -40.65 33.26 31.94
CA SER A 40 -40.02 31.97 31.67
C SER A 40 -38.75 31.92 32.53
N ASP A 41 -38.87 31.40 33.75
CA ASP A 41 -37.69 30.98 34.50
C ASP A 41 -36.84 30.07 33.59
N PRO A 42 -35.51 30.20 33.59
CA PRO A 42 -34.67 29.26 32.86
C PRO A 42 -34.98 27.85 33.37
N ASP A 43 -35.19 26.92 32.45
CA ASP A 43 -35.46 25.54 32.82
C ASP A 43 -34.24 24.93 33.52
N VAL A 44 -34.48 24.36 34.68
CA VAL A 44 -33.48 23.75 35.57
C VAL A 44 -33.83 22.29 35.89
N THR A 45 -34.83 21.73 35.22
CA THR A 45 -35.30 20.36 35.45
C THR A 45 -34.62 19.45 34.42
N PRO A 46 -33.85 18.45 34.85
CA PRO A 46 -33.31 17.44 33.93
C PRO A 46 -34.41 16.55 33.34
N PRO A 47 -34.21 16.02 32.11
CA PRO A 47 -35.15 15.07 31.50
C PRO A 47 -35.21 13.78 32.33
N VAL A 48 -36.39 13.19 32.50
CA VAL A 48 -36.57 11.94 33.23
C VAL A 48 -36.40 10.76 32.29
N ILE A 49 -35.36 9.96 32.48
CA ILE A 49 -35.12 8.73 31.71
C ILE A 49 -35.99 7.57 32.23
N SER A 50 -36.69 6.88 31.33
CA SER A 50 -37.47 5.66 31.60
C SER A 50 -37.26 4.57 30.52
N ASP A 51 -37.73 3.35 30.79
CA ASP A 51 -37.73 2.21 29.86
C ASP A 51 -36.36 1.88 29.24
N VAL A 52 -35.29 2.05 30.01
CA VAL A 52 -33.92 1.76 29.53
C VAL A 52 -33.74 0.27 29.32
N SER A 53 -33.30 -0.12 28.12
CA SER A 53 -32.98 -1.49 27.77
C SER A 53 -31.74 -1.56 26.89
N VAL A 54 -31.04 -2.70 26.96
CA VAL A 54 -29.94 -3.03 26.07
C VAL A 54 -30.13 -4.45 25.55
N GLU A 55 -29.87 -4.64 24.26
CA GLU A 55 -29.85 -5.94 23.61
C GLU A 55 -28.67 -6.05 22.64
N ALA A 56 -28.11 -7.25 22.47
CA ALA A 56 -27.17 -7.53 21.39
C ALA A 56 -27.94 -7.64 20.07
N VAL A 57 -27.45 -6.98 19.02
CA VAL A 57 -28.06 -6.95 17.68
C VAL A 57 -27.01 -7.39 16.66
N GLY A 58 -26.45 -8.57 16.88
CA GLY A 58 -25.33 -9.13 16.12
C GLY A 58 -24.18 -9.54 17.04
N SER A 59 -23.09 -10.01 16.44
CA SER A 59 -21.89 -10.44 17.17
C SER A 59 -21.03 -9.27 17.68
N SER A 60 -21.18 -8.09 17.09
CA SER A 60 -20.36 -6.91 17.37
C SER A 60 -21.15 -5.62 17.66
N ILE A 61 -22.48 -5.72 17.74
CA ILE A 61 -23.37 -4.55 17.90
C ILE A 61 -24.29 -4.77 19.10
N ALA A 62 -24.48 -3.72 19.90
CA ALA A 62 -25.52 -3.66 20.93
C ALA A 62 -26.41 -2.43 20.74
N ARG A 63 -27.72 -2.60 20.86
CA ARG A 63 -28.69 -1.51 20.79
C ARG A 63 -29.15 -1.13 22.19
N VAL A 64 -29.09 0.17 22.50
CA VAL A 64 -29.58 0.75 23.75
C VAL A 64 -30.78 1.62 23.42
N THR A 65 -31.92 1.38 24.08
CA THR A 65 -33.13 2.19 23.90
C THR A 65 -33.64 2.70 25.24
N TRP A 66 -34.24 3.90 25.23
CA TRP A 66 -34.90 4.49 26.39
C TRP A 66 -35.87 5.60 25.96
N THR A 67 -36.65 6.11 26.90
CA THR A 67 -37.56 7.25 26.70
C THR A 67 -37.26 8.38 27.68
N THR A 68 -37.64 9.60 27.29
CA THR A 68 -37.65 10.78 28.17
C THR A 68 -39.01 11.46 28.16
N ASP A 69 -39.33 12.19 29.22
CA ASP A 69 -40.55 12.98 29.35
C ASP A 69 -40.52 14.29 28.54
N GLU A 70 -39.35 14.70 28.05
CA GLU A 70 -39.15 15.84 27.16
C GLU A 70 -38.03 15.60 26.13
N PRO A 71 -37.99 16.31 24.99
CA PRO A 71 -36.96 16.13 23.96
C PRO A 71 -35.53 16.35 24.49
N ALA A 72 -34.69 15.33 24.39
CA ALA A 72 -33.32 15.37 24.90
C ALA A 72 -32.33 14.69 23.94
N THR A 73 -31.04 14.88 24.16
CA THR A 73 -29.97 14.20 23.41
C THR A 73 -29.98 12.68 23.66
N SER A 74 -29.46 11.91 22.70
CA SER A 74 -29.26 10.46 22.83
C SER A 74 -27.77 10.16 22.91
N VAL A 75 -27.25 9.89 24.12
CA VAL A 75 -25.82 9.59 24.33
C VAL A 75 -25.69 8.33 25.18
N VAL A 76 -24.75 7.46 24.85
CA VAL A 76 -24.40 6.29 25.65
C VAL A 76 -22.90 6.33 25.91
N ASN A 77 -22.52 6.35 27.20
CA ASN A 77 -21.14 6.12 27.59
C ASN A 77 -20.96 4.63 27.90
N TYR A 78 -19.89 4.02 27.37
CA TYR A 78 -19.65 2.58 27.50
C TYR A 78 -18.16 2.24 27.57
N GLY A 79 -17.85 1.01 27.99
CA GLY A 79 -16.51 0.42 27.93
C GLY A 79 -16.37 -0.82 28.80
N GLN A 80 -15.20 -1.47 28.78
CA GLN A 80 -15.00 -2.78 29.42
C GLN A 80 -14.76 -2.64 30.94
N GLU A 81 -13.71 -1.90 31.30
CA GLU A 81 -13.34 -1.63 32.70
C GLU A 81 -13.79 -0.23 33.16
N ALA A 82 -13.70 0.76 32.26
CA ALA A 82 -14.16 2.14 32.45
C ALA A 82 -15.11 2.52 31.31
N MET A 83 -16.01 3.49 31.55
CA MET A 83 -16.94 4.01 30.53
C MET A 83 -16.31 5.21 29.80
N ASP A 84 -15.27 4.96 29.02
CA ASP A 84 -14.45 5.96 28.33
C ASP A 84 -14.78 6.12 26.83
N LEU A 85 -15.67 5.29 26.30
CA LEU A 85 -16.19 5.39 24.94
C LEU A 85 -17.59 6.02 24.92
N VAL A 86 -17.95 6.63 23.79
CA VAL A 86 -19.22 7.34 23.61
C VAL A 86 -19.85 6.97 22.26
N ALA A 87 -21.13 6.65 22.27
CA ALA A 87 -21.98 6.54 21.09
C ALA A 87 -23.15 7.52 21.22
N SER A 88 -23.59 8.15 20.12
CA SER A 88 -24.65 9.15 20.18
C SER A 88 -25.43 9.31 18.88
N GLU A 89 -26.63 9.88 18.97
CA GLU A 89 -27.45 10.30 17.83
C GLU A 89 -27.71 11.81 17.87
N ASP A 90 -27.72 12.45 16.71
CA ASP A 90 -27.69 13.91 16.58
C ASP A 90 -29.04 14.61 16.87
N GLN A 91 -30.15 13.86 16.88
CA GLN A 91 -31.49 14.41 17.05
C GLN A 91 -31.94 14.42 18.51
N ARG A 92 -32.53 15.54 18.94
CA ARG A 92 -33.27 15.57 20.21
C ARG A 92 -34.63 14.93 20.04
N VAL A 93 -34.86 13.85 20.78
CA VAL A 93 -36.06 13.01 20.68
C VAL A 93 -36.54 12.65 22.07
N THR A 94 -37.75 12.08 22.18
CA THR A 94 -38.28 11.50 23.42
C THR A 94 -38.26 9.97 23.42
N ALA A 95 -37.98 9.37 22.26
CA ALA A 95 -37.77 7.94 22.08
C ALA A 95 -36.38 7.75 21.47
N HIS A 96 -35.47 7.22 22.28
CA HIS A 96 -34.05 7.12 21.96
C HIS A 96 -33.71 5.70 21.54
N SER A 97 -32.82 5.59 20.56
CA SER A 97 -32.22 4.34 20.11
C SER A 97 -30.80 4.66 19.67
N VAL A 98 -29.81 4.02 20.30
CA VAL A 98 -28.39 4.19 19.97
C VAL A 98 -27.79 2.81 19.76
N ASP A 99 -27.20 2.60 18.58
CA ASP A 99 -26.44 1.39 18.29
C ASP A 99 -24.96 1.62 18.63
N ILE A 100 -24.39 0.68 19.39
CA ILE A 100 -22.98 0.65 19.75
C ILE A 100 -22.32 -0.44 18.89
N GLY A 101 -21.52 -0.04 17.90
CA GLY A 101 -20.74 -0.94 17.05
C GLY A 101 -19.34 -1.22 17.59
N GLY A 102 -18.60 -2.10 16.89
CA GLY A 102 -17.20 -2.40 17.20
C GLY A 102 -16.98 -3.20 18.50
N LEU A 103 -18.01 -3.88 19.02
CA LEU A 103 -17.89 -4.70 20.23
C LEU A 103 -17.19 -6.03 19.93
N THR A 104 -16.35 -6.46 20.85
CA THR A 104 -15.71 -7.78 20.84
C THR A 104 -16.68 -8.84 21.41
N PRO A 105 -17.08 -9.88 20.64
CA PRO A 105 -17.88 -10.99 21.14
C PRO A 105 -17.23 -11.68 22.34
N GLY A 106 -18.05 -12.09 23.30
CA GLY A 106 -17.63 -12.72 24.55
C GLY A 106 -17.12 -11.76 25.62
N VAL A 107 -16.96 -10.47 25.30
CA VAL A 107 -16.52 -9.44 26.24
C VAL A 107 -17.72 -8.74 26.88
N THR A 108 -17.63 -8.51 28.20
CA THR A 108 -18.65 -7.75 28.94
C THR A 108 -18.35 -6.26 28.87
N TYR A 109 -19.31 -5.49 28.36
CA TYR A 109 -19.28 -4.03 28.36
C TYR A 109 -20.25 -3.48 29.40
N GLN A 110 -19.82 -2.45 30.12
CA GLN A 110 -20.65 -1.64 31.01
C GLN A 110 -21.08 -0.37 30.27
N LEU A 111 -22.32 0.07 30.46
CA LEU A 111 -22.83 1.28 29.80
C LEU A 111 -23.86 2.05 30.64
N VAL A 112 -24.01 3.34 30.34
CA VAL A 112 -25.07 4.23 30.85
C VAL A 112 -25.61 5.10 29.72
N ALA A 113 -26.92 5.34 29.71
CA ALA A 113 -27.55 6.31 28.83
C ALA A 113 -27.54 7.70 29.49
N LEU A 114 -27.23 8.74 28.71
CA LEU A 114 -27.24 10.14 29.11
C LEU A 114 -28.18 10.91 28.20
N SER A 115 -29.04 11.73 28.80
CA SER A 115 -29.95 12.61 28.08
C SER A 115 -29.85 14.02 28.63
N ARG A 116 -29.65 14.98 27.73
CA ARG A 116 -29.55 16.40 28.03
C ARG A 116 -30.60 17.19 27.25
N ASP A 117 -31.35 18.03 27.94
CA ASP A 117 -32.38 18.87 27.33
C ASP A 117 -31.79 20.03 26.49
N GLU A 118 -32.62 20.99 26.08
CA GLU A 118 -32.17 22.21 25.39
C GLU A 118 -31.45 23.19 26.33
N SER A 119 -31.83 23.22 27.61
CA SER A 119 -31.32 24.16 28.62
C SER A 119 -30.00 23.71 29.26
N GLY A 120 -29.54 22.50 28.96
CA GLY A 120 -28.28 21.91 29.43
C GLY A 120 -28.42 21.02 30.67
N ASN A 121 -29.63 20.74 31.14
CA ASN A 121 -29.87 19.84 32.27
C ASN A 121 -29.73 18.38 31.82
N GLU A 122 -28.99 17.57 32.58
CA GLU A 122 -28.61 16.21 32.20
C GLU A 122 -29.03 15.16 33.24
N THR A 123 -29.50 14.02 32.75
CA THR A 123 -29.79 12.83 33.54
C THR A 123 -28.97 11.65 33.01
N VAL A 124 -28.53 10.79 33.93
CA VAL A 124 -27.81 9.55 33.64
C VAL A 124 -28.65 8.36 34.13
N SER A 125 -28.74 7.31 33.33
CA SER A 125 -29.45 6.07 33.69
C SER A 125 -28.72 5.28 34.78
N ALA A 126 -29.39 4.24 35.30
CA ALA A 126 -28.68 3.17 35.99
C ALA A 126 -27.69 2.46 35.04
N PRO A 127 -26.59 1.88 35.55
CA PRO A 127 -25.65 1.13 34.73
C PRO A 127 -26.29 -0.16 34.21
N LEU A 128 -25.97 -0.49 32.97
CA LEU A 128 -26.35 -1.72 32.28
C LEU A 128 -25.09 -2.47 31.85
N THR A 129 -25.26 -3.74 31.49
CA THR A 129 -24.19 -4.56 30.94
C THR A 129 -24.70 -5.30 29.71
N VAL A 130 -23.81 -5.50 28.73
CA VAL A 130 -24.09 -6.31 27.54
C VAL A 130 -22.89 -7.18 27.22
N VAL A 131 -23.16 -8.37 26.69
CA VAL A 131 -22.19 -9.30 26.11
C VAL A 131 -22.74 -9.70 24.76
N THR A 132 -21.98 -9.48 23.68
CA THR A 132 -22.32 -10.00 22.35
C THR A 132 -21.71 -11.39 22.17
N SER A 133 -22.20 -12.20 21.22
CA SER A 133 -21.69 -13.55 20.96
C SER A 133 -21.41 -13.77 19.49
N ILE A 134 -20.35 -14.53 19.15
CA ILE A 134 -20.12 -14.93 17.76
C ILE A 134 -21.25 -15.82 17.22
N ARG A 135 -21.99 -16.50 18.11
CA ARG A 135 -23.20 -17.25 17.76
C ARG A 135 -24.34 -16.35 17.27
N ASP A 136 -24.29 -15.06 17.59
CA ASP A 136 -25.26 -14.06 17.14
C ASP A 136 -24.82 -13.37 15.84
N LEU A 137 -23.75 -13.84 15.19
CA LEU A 137 -23.30 -13.33 13.88
C LEU A 137 -24.43 -13.48 12.86
N ARG A 138 -24.73 -12.41 12.13
CA ARG A 138 -25.82 -12.40 11.14
C ARG A 138 -25.32 -12.85 9.77
N VAL A 139 -25.05 -14.15 9.62
CA VAL A 139 -24.76 -14.74 8.30
C VAL A 139 -26.07 -14.91 7.53
N ARG A 140 -26.12 -14.52 6.26
CA ARG A 140 -27.30 -14.66 5.41
C ARG A 140 -27.78 -16.12 5.37
N GLU A 141 -29.09 -16.32 5.42
CA GLU A 141 -29.68 -17.66 5.26
C GLU A 141 -29.63 -18.15 3.81
N GLY A 142 -29.48 -19.47 3.63
CA GLY A 142 -29.43 -20.11 2.32
C GLY A 142 -28.07 -20.03 1.63
N HIS A 143 -27.96 -20.69 0.49
CA HIS A 143 -26.72 -20.84 -0.27
C HIS A 143 -26.89 -20.36 -1.72
N PRO A 144 -25.84 -19.81 -2.37
CA PRO A 144 -24.50 -19.55 -1.82
C PRO A 144 -24.48 -18.33 -0.89
N VAL A 145 -23.58 -18.28 0.10
CA VAL A 145 -23.29 -17.09 0.93
C VAL A 145 -22.01 -16.36 0.48
N LEU A 146 -21.11 -17.04 -0.23
CA LEU A 146 -19.81 -16.52 -0.59
C LEU A 146 -19.86 -15.70 -1.88
N PHE A 147 -19.34 -14.47 -1.83
CA PHE A 147 -19.01 -13.62 -2.99
C PHE A 147 -20.17 -13.19 -3.89
N ILE A 148 -21.41 -13.52 -3.55
CA ILE A 148 -22.57 -13.18 -4.37
C ILE A 148 -23.82 -13.02 -3.50
N ASN A 149 -24.79 -12.25 -3.98
CA ASN A 149 -26.15 -12.19 -3.44
C ASN A 149 -27.16 -12.36 -4.58
N GLU A 150 -28.45 -12.51 -4.25
CA GLU A 150 -29.50 -12.73 -5.26
C GLU A 150 -29.53 -11.64 -6.33
N THR A 151 -29.35 -10.38 -5.94
CA THR A 151 -29.31 -9.25 -6.88
C THR A 151 -28.13 -9.34 -7.85
N LEU A 152 -26.93 -9.64 -7.35
CA LEU A 152 -25.74 -9.80 -8.18
C LEU A 152 -25.86 -11.05 -9.06
N LEU A 153 -26.43 -12.15 -8.56
CA LEU A 153 -26.67 -13.36 -9.33
C LEU A 153 -27.56 -13.10 -10.55
N GLU A 154 -28.65 -12.35 -10.37
CA GLU A 154 -29.51 -11.93 -11.49
C GLU A 154 -28.77 -11.08 -12.51
N GLN A 155 -27.85 -10.21 -12.09
CA GLN A 155 -27.03 -9.39 -12.99
C GLN A 155 -25.99 -10.21 -13.73
N VAL A 156 -25.29 -11.12 -13.05
CA VAL A 156 -24.28 -11.99 -13.67
C VAL A 156 -24.92 -12.89 -14.72
N ARG A 157 -26.12 -13.42 -14.47
CA ARG A 157 -26.87 -14.24 -15.45
C ARG A 157 -27.23 -13.51 -16.74
N GLN A 158 -27.17 -12.18 -16.76
CA GLN A 158 -27.41 -11.38 -17.97
C GLN A 158 -26.18 -11.29 -18.88
N LYS A 159 -24.98 -11.66 -18.40
CA LYS A 159 -23.71 -11.59 -19.14
C LYS A 159 -23.52 -12.80 -20.08
N THR A 160 -24.48 -13.09 -20.96
CA THR A 160 -24.54 -14.37 -21.69
C THR A 160 -23.30 -14.70 -22.53
N ASP A 161 -22.71 -13.72 -23.20
CA ASP A 161 -21.54 -13.92 -24.06
C ASP A 161 -20.26 -14.13 -23.23
N ASP A 162 -20.12 -13.41 -22.12
CA ASP A 162 -19.01 -13.56 -21.18
C ASP A 162 -19.09 -14.91 -20.47
N LEU A 163 -20.29 -15.32 -20.05
CA LEU A 163 -20.54 -16.62 -19.43
C LEU A 163 -20.20 -17.77 -20.39
N ALA A 164 -20.53 -17.66 -21.68
CA ALA A 164 -20.15 -18.67 -22.67
C ALA A 164 -18.63 -18.76 -22.84
N SER A 165 -17.94 -17.61 -22.89
CA SER A 165 -16.48 -17.54 -23.03
C SER A 165 -15.77 -18.11 -21.79
N PHE A 166 -16.30 -17.80 -20.60
CA PHE A 166 -15.82 -18.33 -19.34
C PHE A 166 -16.03 -19.83 -19.23
N ASP A 167 -17.20 -20.35 -19.64
CA ASP A 167 -17.48 -21.78 -19.63
C ASP A 167 -16.54 -22.54 -20.57
N GLU A 168 -16.30 -22.04 -21.78
CA GLU A 168 -15.34 -22.61 -22.72
C GLU A 168 -13.93 -22.65 -22.12
N TYR A 169 -13.49 -21.53 -21.54
CA TYR A 169 -12.17 -21.44 -20.90
C TYR A 169 -12.00 -22.43 -19.76
N MET A 170 -12.95 -22.45 -18.82
CA MET A 170 -12.87 -23.29 -17.63
C MET A 170 -13.02 -24.78 -17.97
N THR A 171 -13.87 -25.12 -18.93
CA THR A 171 -13.97 -26.48 -19.47
C THR A 171 -12.62 -26.90 -20.04
N GLY A 172 -12.01 -26.11 -20.91
CA GLY A 172 -10.69 -26.42 -21.48
C GLY A 172 -9.56 -26.52 -20.45
N ARG A 173 -9.67 -25.83 -19.31
CA ARG A 173 -8.64 -25.81 -18.27
C ARG A 173 -8.76 -26.94 -17.25
N TRP A 174 -9.99 -27.22 -16.79
CA TRP A 174 -10.24 -28.06 -15.61
C TRP A 174 -11.17 -29.25 -15.87
N MET A 175 -11.65 -29.45 -17.12
CA MET A 175 -12.49 -30.57 -17.52
C MET A 175 -11.99 -31.15 -18.85
N LYS A 176 -10.93 -31.98 -18.80
CA LYS A 176 -10.05 -32.20 -19.97
C LYS A 176 -10.43 -33.43 -20.80
N ASP A 177 -10.79 -34.56 -20.19
CA ASP A 177 -10.81 -35.84 -20.89
C ASP A 177 -12.20 -36.48 -21.04
N THR A 178 -13.23 -35.95 -20.38
CA THR A 178 -14.61 -36.44 -20.52
C THR A 178 -15.67 -35.35 -20.53
N ALA A 179 -16.63 -35.49 -21.45
CA ALA A 179 -17.85 -34.67 -21.53
C ALA A 179 -19.09 -35.41 -20.99
N ASP A 180 -18.92 -36.65 -20.49
CA ASP A 180 -19.99 -37.46 -19.90
C ASP A 180 -19.96 -37.32 -18.37
N PRO A 181 -20.98 -36.67 -17.75
CA PRO A 181 -21.10 -36.61 -16.29
C PRO A 181 -21.24 -37.98 -15.62
N GLY A 182 -21.62 -39.03 -16.35
CA GLY A 182 -21.67 -40.40 -15.83
C GLY A 182 -20.30 -41.06 -15.64
N ALA A 183 -19.22 -40.47 -16.17
CA ALA A 183 -17.87 -41.04 -16.15
C ALA A 183 -17.11 -40.72 -14.84
N THR A 184 -17.75 -40.92 -13.69
CA THR A 184 -17.27 -40.47 -12.37
C THR A 184 -15.85 -40.93 -12.03
N ALA A 185 -15.46 -42.15 -12.42
CA ALA A 185 -14.10 -42.67 -12.18
C ALA A 185 -13.01 -41.92 -12.99
N VAL A 186 -13.33 -41.46 -14.20
CA VAL A 186 -12.41 -40.67 -15.04
C VAL A 186 -12.29 -39.26 -14.48
N ILE A 187 -13.44 -38.65 -14.19
CA ILE A 187 -13.51 -37.32 -13.56
C ILE A 187 -12.71 -37.32 -12.26
N ARG A 188 -12.89 -38.36 -11.43
CA ARG A 188 -12.17 -38.50 -10.18
C ARG A 188 -10.65 -38.54 -10.38
N GLN A 189 -10.17 -39.27 -11.37
CA GLN A 189 -8.75 -39.33 -11.72
C GLN A 189 -8.20 -37.97 -12.17
N GLU A 190 -8.98 -37.18 -12.91
CA GLU A 190 -8.58 -35.83 -13.35
C GLU A 190 -8.45 -34.87 -12.16
N VAL A 191 -9.45 -34.84 -11.26
CA VAL A 191 -9.46 -33.90 -10.12
C VAL A 191 -8.47 -34.28 -9.02
N ASP A 192 -8.09 -35.55 -8.90
CA ASP A 192 -7.01 -36.00 -8.01
C ASP A 192 -5.66 -35.33 -8.35
N GLY A 193 -5.47 -34.91 -9.61
CA GLY A 193 -4.28 -34.17 -10.04
C GLY A 193 -4.31 -32.66 -9.72
N ILE A 194 -5.44 -32.13 -9.23
CA ILE A 194 -5.57 -30.71 -8.88
C ILE A 194 -5.07 -30.50 -7.46
N VAL A 195 -3.94 -29.79 -7.32
CA VAL A 195 -3.23 -29.54 -6.06
C VAL A 195 -2.85 -28.06 -5.90
N GLU A 196 -2.41 -27.68 -4.70
CA GLU A 196 -1.89 -26.34 -4.37
C GLU A 196 -2.87 -25.20 -4.78
N PHE A 197 -2.38 -24.18 -5.48
CA PHE A 197 -3.17 -23.04 -5.95
C PHE A 197 -4.30 -23.46 -6.91
N GLY A 198 -4.14 -24.58 -7.63
CA GLY A 198 -5.15 -25.10 -8.54
C GLY A 198 -6.42 -25.53 -7.81
N THR A 199 -6.28 -26.08 -6.60
CA THR A 199 -7.41 -26.57 -5.79
C THR A 199 -8.38 -25.45 -5.45
N ARG A 200 -7.85 -24.32 -4.99
CA ARG A 200 -8.64 -23.13 -4.64
C ARG A 200 -9.44 -22.60 -5.83
N ASP A 201 -8.76 -22.41 -6.96
CA ASP A 201 -9.35 -21.82 -8.15
C ASP A 201 -10.38 -22.76 -8.80
N ALA A 202 -10.12 -24.07 -8.82
CA ALA A 202 -11.05 -25.07 -9.35
C ALA A 202 -12.34 -25.16 -8.53
N GLY A 203 -12.25 -25.11 -7.19
CA GLY A 203 -13.44 -25.17 -6.32
C GLY A 203 -14.47 -24.09 -6.63
N MET A 204 -14.03 -22.83 -6.75
CA MET A 204 -14.91 -21.71 -7.14
C MET A 204 -15.39 -21.85 -8.59
N ALA A 205 -14.51 -22.29 -9.51
CA ALA A 205 -14.84 -22.42 -10.91
C ALA A 205 -16.03 -23.34 -11.14
N TYR A 206 -15.99 -24.54 -10.55
CA TYR A 206 -17.05 -25.53 -10.69
C TYR A 206 -18.37 -25.02 -10.10
N GLY A 207 -18.33 -24.36 -8.94
CA GLY A 207 -19.51 -23.74 -8.33
C GLY A 207 -20.17 -22.69 -9.22
N VAL A 208 -19.38 -21.75 -9.76
CA VAL A 208 -19.88 -20.71 -10.67
C VAL A 208 -20.45 -21.33 -11.95
N GLN A 209 -19.76 -22.28 -12.58
CA GLN A 209 -20.26 -22.95 -13.79
C GLN A 209 -21.55 -23.74 -13.52
N ALA A 210 -21.66 -24.40 -12.37
CA ALA A 210 -22.86 -25.13 -12.00
C ALA A 210 -24.06 -24.19 -11.77
N LEU A 211 -23.93 -23.21 -10.87
CA LEU A 211 -25.06 -22.42 -10.39
C LEU A 211 -25.46 -21.27 -11.33
N VAL A 212 -24.47 -20.64 -11.96
CA VAL A 212 -24.68 -19.46 -12.82
C VAL A 212 -24.99 -19.89 -14.25
N ILE A 213 -24.24 -20.86 -14.78
CA ILE A 213 -24.32 -21.29 -16.18
C ILE A 213 -25.25 -22.50 -16.34
N GLY A 214 -25.43 -23.31 -15.29
CA GLY A 214 -26.20 -24.55 -15.37
C GLY A 214 -25.42 -25.72 -15.97
N ASN A 215 -24.08 -25.70 -15.89
CA ASN A 215 -23.23 -26.73 -16.45
C ASN A 215 -23.26 -28.00 -15.57
N THR A 216 -23.98 -29.03 -16.00
CA THR A 216 -24.13 -30.29 -15.26
C THR A 216 -22.84 -31.10 -15.16
N LEU A 217 -21.90 -30.92 -16.08
CA LEU A 217 -20.58 -31.54 -15.98
C LEU A 217 -19.80 -30.91 -14.83
N ALA A 218 -19.86 -29.59 -14.68
CA ALA A 218 -19.22 -28.87 -13.58
C ALA A 218 -19.76 -29.29 -12.21
N ILE A 219 -21.05 -29.61 -12.09
CA ILE A 219 -21.64 -30.19 -10.87
C ILE A 219 -20.89 -31.48 -10.50
N GLU A 220 -20.73 -32.40 -11.45
CA GLU A 220 -20.07 -33.68 -11.18
C GLU A 220 -18.58 -33.50 -10.88
N TYR A 221 -17.87 -32.64 -11.62
CA TYR A 221 -16.46 -32.33 -11.32
C TYR A 221 -16.30 -31.73 -9.92
N GLY A 222 -17.19 -30.81 -9.52
CA GLY A 222 -17.20 -30.25 -8.18
C GLY A 222 -17.45 -31.31 -7.10
N ARG A 223 -18.43 -32.20 -7.31
CA ARG A 223 -18.68 -33.34 -6.40
C ARG A 223 -17.47 -34.26 -6.29
N GLN A 224 -16.86 -34.65 -7.40
CA GLN A 224 -15.69 -35.54 -7.39
C GLN A 224 -14.45 -34.86 -6.80
N LEU A 225 -14.26 -33.56 -7.02
CA LEU A 225 -13.18 -32.80 -6.37
C LEU A 225 -13.41 -32.75 -4.86
N LEU A 226 -14.64 -32.49 -4.39
CA LEU A 226 -14.94 -32.47 -2.96
C LEU A 226 -14.67 -33.83 -2.31
N LEU A 227 -15.12 -34.92 -2.93
CA LEU A 227 -14.80 -36.27 -2.47
C LEU A 227 -13.29 -36.54 -2.51
N SER A 228 -12.56 -36.00 -3.51
CA SER A 228 -11.11 -36.09 -3.58
C SER A 228 -10.45 -35.42 -2.39
N LEU A 229 -10.92 -34.22 -2.04
CA LEU A 229 -10.40 -33.48 -0.90
C LEU A 229 -10.69 -34.21 0.42
N LEU A 230 -11.89 -34.76 0.61
CA LEU A 230 -12.24 -35.55 1.81
C LEU A 230 -11.38 -36.82 1.96
N ASP A 231 -10.97 -37.44 0.86
CA ASP A 231 -10.12 -38.65 0.90
C ASP A 231 -8.63 -38.34 1.09
N ARG A 232 -8.19 -37.08 0.93
CA ARG A 232 -6.77 -36.68 1.05
C ARG A 232 -6.36 -36.53 2.51
N GLU A 233 -5.26 -37.17 2.87
CA GLU A 233 -4.61 -36.96 4.17
C GLU A 233 -4.16 -35.51 4.36
N PHE A 234 -4.23 -35.02 5.59
CA PHE A 234 -3.64 -33.73 5.95
C PHE A 234 -2.12 -33.80 5.90
N SER A 235 -1.50 -33.04 5.00
CA SER A 235 -0.06 -33.08 4.81
C SER A 235 0.47 -31.75 4.28
N PHE A 236 1.52 -31.26 4.94
CA PHE A 236 2.32 -30.13 4.45
C PHE A 236 3.43 -30.56 3.49
N ALA A 237 3.48 -31.84 3.08
CA ALA A 237 4.54 -32.37 2.22
C ALA A 237 4.55 -31.74 0.82
N ASN A 238 3.38 -31.32 0.32
CA ASN A 238 3.23 -30.61 -0.95
C ASN A 238 3.19 -29.08 -0.76
N GLY A 239 3.76 -28.58 0.35
CA GLY A 239 3.69 -27.17 0.71
C GLY A 239 2.42 -26.81 1.48
N ASP A 240 2.41 -25.60 2.05
CA ASP A 240 1.31 -25.08 2.85
C ASP A 240 0.10 -24.59 2.01
N SER A 241 0.33 -24.26 0.75
CA SER A 241 -0.72 -23.89 -0.21
C SER A 241 -1.72 -25.01 -0.47
N ASP A 242 -1.31 -26.28 -0.39
CA ASP A 242 -2.20 -27.42 -0.61
C ASP A 242 -3.22 -27.56 0.54
N VAL A 243 -2.76 -27.47 1.79
CA VAL A 243 -3.60 -27.49 3.00
C VAL A 243 -4.58 -26.32 3.01
N ARG A 244 -4.10 -25.10 2.74
CA ARG A 244 -4.97 -23.91 2.64
C ARG A 244 -5.94 -24.00 1.46
N GLY A 245 -5.49 -24.53 0.32
CA GLY A 245 -6.31 -24.72 -0.87
C GLY A 245 -7.46 -25.70 -0.63
N LYS A 246 -7.20 -26.78 0.12
CA LYS A 246 -8.22 -27.75 0.55
C LYS A 246 -9.33 -27.09 1.37
N LEU A 247 -8.98 -26.30 2.41
CA LEU A 247 -9.97 -25.55 3.20
C LEU A 247 -10.88 -24.69 2.32
N TYR A 248 -10.27 -23.85 1.49
CA TYR A 248 -11.01 -22.92 0.65
C TYR A 248 -11.93 -23.67 -0.33
N ALA A 249 -11.42 -24.69 -1.02
CA ALA A 249 -12.18 -25.41 -2.03
C ALA A 249 -13.35 -26.20 -1.40
N MET A 250 -13.16 -26.79 -0.21
CA MET A 250 -14.25 -27.45 0.51
C MET A 250 -15.37 -26.46 0.84
N GLY A 251 -15.05 -25.30 1.41
CA GLY A 251 -16.05 -24.25 1.69
C GLY A 251 -16.76 -23.75 0.44
N ALA A 252 -15.99 -23.42 -0.60
CA ALA A 252 -16.53 -22.94 -1.87
C ALA A 252 -17.46 -23.96 -2.53
N ILE A 253 -17.08 -25.23 -2.60
CA ILE A 253 -17.92 -26.27 -3.22
C ILE A 253 -19.14 -26.57 -2.35
N TYR A 254 -18.99 -26.63 -1.02
CA TYR A 254 -20.11 -26.80 -0.09
C TYR A 254 -21.16 -25.72 -0.31
N ASP A 255 -20.73 -24.48 -0.42
CA ASP A 255 -21.60 -23.32 -0.60
C ASP A 255 -22.29 -23.31 -1.96
N TRP A 256 -21.51 -23.42 -3.04
CA TRP A 256 -22.03 -23.22 -4.39
C TRP A 256 -22.77 -24.44 -4.95
N LEU A 257 -22.47 -25.64 -4.46
CA LEU A 257 -23.14 -26.89 -4.86
C LEU A 257 -24.05 -27.44 -3.76
N TYR A 258 -24.41 -26.63 -2.75
CA TYR A 258 -25.13 -27.09 -1.57
C TYR A 258 -26.31 -28.01 -1.85
N ASP A 259 -27.16 -27.65 -2.82
CA ASP A 259 -28.36 -28.40 -3.17
C ASP A 259 -28.08 -29.72 -3.92
N GLU A 260 -26.87 -29.88 -4.46
CA GLU A 260 -26.41 -31.05 -5.23
C GLU A 260 -25.60 -32.05 -4.37
N LEU A 261 -25.35 -31.72 -3.10
CA LEU A 261 -24.59 -32.54 -2.15
C LEU A 261 -25.50 -33.38 -1.27
N ASP A 262 -25.10 -34.64 -1.03
CA ASP A 262 -25.76 -35.54 -0.11
C ASP A 262 -25.48 -35.13 1.36
N ASP A 263 -26.42 -35.38 2.27
CA ASP A 263 -26.33 -34.94 3.68
C ASP A 263 -25.10 -35.52 4.42
N ASP A 264 -24.68 -36.74 4.06
CA ASP A 264 -23.49 -37.38 4.61
C ASP A 264 -22.20 -36.70 4.13
N VAL A 265 -22.15 -36.27 2.87
CA VAL A 265 -21.06 -35.46 2.34
C VAL A 265 -21.02 -34.10 3.03
N LYS A 266 -22.18 -33.46 3.26
CA LYS A 266 -22.25 -32.19 3.98
C LYS A 266 -21.70 -32.31 5.41
N ALA A 267 -22.12 -33.35 6.13
CA ALA A 267 -21.59 -33.63 7.48
C ALA A 267 -20.07 -33.92 7.46
N ALA A 268 -19.59 -34.66 6.46
CA ALA A 268 -18.16 -34.93 6.31
C ALA A 268 -17.34 -33.65 6.08
N VAL A 269 -17.84 -32.71 5.26
CA VAL A 269 -17.17 -31.42 5.04
C VAL A 269 -17.07 -30.60 6.33
N ARG A 270 -18.15 -30.53 7.12
CA ARG A 270 -18.14 -29.79 8.39
C ARG A 270 -17.10 -30.34 9.35
N MET A 271 -17.04 -31.67 9.50
CA MET A 271 -16.05 -32.31 10.36
C MET A 271 -14.62 -32.14 9.84
N GLU A 272 -14.40 -32.41 8.55
CA GLU A 272 -13.07 -32.33 7.93
C GLU A 272 -12.51 -30.91 7.95
N THR A 273 -13.35 -29.87 7.79
CA THR A 273 -12.93 -28.47 7.95
C THR A 273 -12.39 -28.20 9.36
N LEU A 274 -13.10 -28.64 10.40
CA LEU A 274 -12.65 -28.45 11.79
C LEU A 274 -11.39 -29.26 12.09
N ASP A 275 -11.32 -30.51 11.62
CA ASP A 275 -10.14 -31.37 11.80
C ASP A 275 -8.91 -30.80 11.10
N LEU A 276 -9.09 -30.14 9.94
CA LEU A 276 -8.01 -29.47 9.23
C LEU A 276 -7.55 -28.20 9.94
N LEU A 277 -8.46 -27.42 10.53
CA LEU A 277 -8.10 -26.25 11.34
C LEU A 277 -7.29 -26.65 12.59
N ASP A 278 -7.74 -27.69 13.31
CA ASP A 278 -6.98 -28.24 14.44
C ASP A 278 -5.62 -28.76 13.99
N TYR A 279 -5.54 -29.46 12.86
CA TYR A 279 -4.27 -29.92 12.31
C TYR A 279 -3.31 -28.77 12.01
N ILE A 280 -3.80 -27.67 11.40
CA ILE A 280 -2.97 -26.48 11.15
C ILE A 280 -2.52 -25.87 12.49
N GLN A 281 -3.42 -25.74 13.46
CA GLN A 281 -3.09 -25.22 14.79
C GLN A 281 -2.01 -26.04 15.50
N ASP A 282 -2.10 -27.37 15.41
CA ASP A 282 -1.18 -28.29 16.09
C ASP A 282 0.20 -28.36 15.42
N THR A 283 0.28 -28.15 14.10
CA THR A 283 1.51 -28.37 13.33
C THR A 283 2.18 -27.10 12.84
N ARG A 284 1.40 -26.04 12.57
CA ARG A 284 1.83 -24.75 11.99
C ARG A 284 0.96 -23.60 12.54
N PRO A 285 0.93 -23.38 13.88
CA PRO A 285 0.03 -22.40 14.51
C PRO A 285 0.15 -20.98 13.95
N GLY A 286 1.37 -20.56 13.56
CA GLY A 286 1.61 -19.25 12.98
C GLY A 286 0.80 -18.93 11.71
N LEU A 287 0.25 -19.94 11.02
CA LEU A 287 -0.67 -19.74 9.89
C LEU A 287 -2.05 -19.22 10.32
N LEU A 288 -2.51 -19.51 11.53
CA LEU A 288 -3.81 -19.06 12.05
C LEU A 288 -3.68 -17.89 13.04
N GLU A 289 -2.48 -17.36 13.24
CA GLU A 289 -2.21 -16.18 14.06
C GLU A 289 -2.27 -14.89 13.23
N PRO A 290 -2.64 -13.72 13.78
CA PRO A 290 -2.88 -12.48 13.03
C PRO A 290 -1.58 -11.69 12.68
N HIS A 291 -0.57 -12.36 12.13
CA HIS A 291 0.68 -11.72 11.73
C HIS A 291 0.55 -10.86 10.47
N HIS A 292 1.48 -9.89 10.33
CA HIS A 292 1.76 -9.23 9.05
C HIS A 292 2.55 -10.16 8.10
N ASP A 293 2.03 -11.35 7.86
CA ASP A 293 2.60 -12.37 6.95
C ASP A 293 1.54 -12.82 5.94
N ALA A 294 1.92 -13.01 4.67
CA ALA A 294 0.95 -13.44 3.67
C ALA A 294 0.47 -14.87 3.86
N HIS A 295 1.29 -15.77 4.42
CA HIS A 295 0.89 -17.16 4.55
C HIS A 295 -0.16 -17.29 5.66
N SER A 296 0.03 -16.57 6.75
CA SER A 296 -0.99 -16.36 7.79
C SER A 296 -2.26 -15.73 7.23
N ARG A 297 -2.13 -14.60 6.52
CA ARG A 297 -3.30 -13.90 5.96
C ARG A 297 -4.07 -14.81 5.01
N LEU A 298 -3.39 -15.50 4.10
CA LEU A 298 -4.01 -16.43 3.17
C LEU A 298 -4.69 -17.61 3.88
N ALA A 299 -4.09 -18.17 4.93
CA ALA A 299 -4.73 -19.23 5.73
C ALA A 299 -6.01 -18.73 6.39
N ASN A 300 -6.01 -17.51 6.93
CA ASN A 300 -7.20 -16.88 7.52
C ASN A 300 -8.28 -16.56 6.46
N ILE A 301 -7.92 -16.24 5.21
CA ILE A 301 -8.88 -16.15 4.09
C ILE A 301 -9.52 -17.52 3.85
N CYS A 302 -8.70 -18.56 3.71
CA CYS A 302 -9.19 -19.90 3.44
C CYS A 302 -10.07 -20.44 4.57
N ALA A 303 -9.71 -20.17 5.83
CA ALA A 303 -10.51 -20.52 6.99
C ALA A 303 -11.87 -19.79 7.01
N LEU A 304 -11.88 -18.47 6.73
CA LEU A 304 -13.13 -17.71 6.66
C LEU A 304 -14.07 -18.25 5.56
N VAL A 305 -13.52 -18.49 4.36
CA VAL A 305 -14.26 -19.07 3.23
C VAL A 305 -14.76 -20.49 3.53
N ALA A 306 -14.01 -21.27 4.32
CA ALA A 306 -14.42 -22.60 4.76
C ALA A 306 -15.51 -22.57 5.83
N LEU A 307 -15.49 -21.60 6.74
CA LEU A 307 -16.37 -21.55 7.90
C LEU A 307 -17.70 -20.86 7.64
N LEU A 308 -17.74 -19.75 6.89
CA LEU A 308 -18.97 -18.98 6.66
C LEU A 308 -20.14 -19.81 6.11
N PRO A 309 -19.96 -20.67 5.09
CA PRO A 309 -21.06 -21.49 4.58
C PRO A 309 -21.61 -22.50 5.59
N LEU A 310 -20.83 -22.89 6.60
CA LEU A 310 -21.23 -23.94 7.53
C LEU A 310 -22.10 -23.41 8.69
N PHE A 311 -22.27 -22.09 8.78
CA PHE A 311 -22.81 -21.39 9.96
C PHE A 311 -24.18 -21.93 10.41
N HIS A 312 -25.11 -22.09 9.46
CA HIS A 312 -26.48 -22.53 9.75
C HIS A 312 -26.64 -24.04 9.90
N ASP A 313 -25.61 -24.81 9.52
CA ASP A 313 -25.68 -26.27 9.47
C ASP A 313 -24.98 -26.96 10.63
N VAL A 314 -24.03 -26.28 11.29
CA VAL A 314 -23.14 -26.95 12.26
C VAL A 314 -23.86 -27.47 13.50
N GLU A 315 -25.00 -26.88 13.87
CA GLU A 315 -25.79 -27.36 15.00
C GLU A 315 -26.40 -28.75 14.76
N GLN A 316 -26.49 -29.19 13.50
CA GLN A 316 -27.00 -30.52 13.13
C GLN A 316 -26.09 -31.65 13.62
N ASP A 317 -24.80 -31.39 13.83
CA ASP A 317 -23.80 -32.39 14.23
C ASP A 317 -23.63 -32.52 15.76
N GLY A 318 -24.41 -31.75 16.53
CA GLY A 318 -24.42 -31.77 17.99
C GLY A 318 -23.62 -30.65 18.64
N ALA A 319 -23.88 -30.46 19.94
CA ALA A 319 -23.38 -29.30 20.69
C ALA A 319 -21.86 -29.18 20.70
N ASP A 320 -21.13 -30.29 20.86
CA ASP A 320 -19.66 -30.27 20.92
C ASP A 320 -19.03 -29.83 19.59
N VAL A 321 -19.61 -30.22 18.45
CA VAL A 321 -19.16 -29.81 17.12
C VAL A 321 -19.47 -28.34 16.89
N ALA A 322 -20.67 -27.90 17.25
CA ALA A 322 -21.07 -26.50 17.17
C ALA A 322 -20.17 -25.60 18.04
N ASP A 323 -19.87 -26.01 19.28
CA ASP A 323 -18.96 -25.27 20.16
C ASP A 323 -17.56 -25.10 19.55
N ARG A 324 -16.98 -26.20 19.03
CA ARG A 324 -15.68 -26.17 18.33
C ARG A 324 -15.71 -25.28 17.09
N TYR A 325 -16.78 -25.32 16.32
CA TYR A 325 -16.94 -24.43 15.16
C TYR A 325 -17.00 -22.95 15.56
N PHE A 326 -17.79 -22.59 16.56
CA PHE A 326 -17.92 -21.20 16.97
C PHE A 326 -16.65 -20.66 17.64
N GLU A 327 -15.84 -21.52 18.27
CA GLU A 327 -14.49 -21.17 18.71
C GLU A 327 -13.58 -20.80 17.53
N TRP A 328 -13.57 -21.63 16.48
CA TRP A 328 -12.80 -21.35 15.27
C TRP A 328 -13.30 -20.11 14.53
N LEU A 329 -14.61 -19.99 14.31
CA LEU A 329 -15.20 -18.82 13.67
C LEU A 329 -14.88 -17.54 14.45
N GLY A 330 -15.02 -17.58 15.78
CA GLY A 330 -14.69 -16.45 16.65
C GLY A 330 -13.23 -16.03 16.53
N THR A 331 -12.31 -17.01 16.50
CA THR A 331 -10.87 -16.77 16.32
C THR A 331 -10.57 -16.11 14.98
N ILE A 332 -11.08 -16.66 13.88
CA ILE A 332 -10.82 -16.14 12.53
C ILE A 332 -11.43 -14.75 12.35
N VAL A 333 -12.67 -14.52 12.80
CA VAL A 333 -13.31 -13.21 12.72
C VAL A 333 -12.57 -12.17 13.57
N ALA A 334 -12.08 -12.55 14.76
CA ALA A 334 -11.27 -11.66 15.59
C ALA A 334 -9.94 -11.30 14.93
N ASN A 335 -9.24 -12.27 14.31
CA ASN A 335 -8.01 -12.02 13.56
C ASN A 335 -8.21 -10.98 12.46
N TRP A 336 -9.33 -11.04 11.72
CA TRP A 336 -9.66 -10.05 10.70
C TRP A 336 -10.02 -8.70 11.30
N ARG A 337 -11.02 -8.65 12.18
CA ARG A 337 -11.57 -7.41 12.72
C ARG A 337 -10.55 -6.64 13.56
N ASP A 338 -9.87 -7.32 14.48
CA ASP A 338 -9.05 -6.66 15.50
C ASP A 338 -7.63 -6.37 15.00
N TRP A 339 -7.20 -7.04 13.92
CA TRP A 339 -5.81 -7.00 13.48
C TRP A 339 -5.64 -6.77 11.98
N MET A 340 -6.02 -7.74 11.13
CA MET A 340 -5.66 -7.69 9.71
C MET A 340 -6.33 -6.53 8.98
N ASN A 341 -7.58 -6.19 9.30
CA ASN A 341 -8.29 -5.06 8.70
C ASN A 341 -7.63 -3.71 9.07
N PRO A 342 -7.43 -3.38 10.36
CA PRO A 342 -6.68 -2.19 10.77
C PRO A 342 -5.27 -2.12 10.17
N ALA A 343 -4.56 -3.25 10.10
CA ALA A 343 -3.23 -3.31 9.51
C ALA A 343 -3.25 -2.89 8.03
N GLN A 344 -4.14 -3.52 7.24
CA GLN A 344 -4.24 -3.24 5.81
C GLN A 344 -4.70 -1.81 5.54
N GLU A 345 -5.62 -1.29 6.35
CA GLU A 345 -6.07 0.10 6.25
C GLU A 345 -4.93 1.09 6.50
N TRP A 346 -4.12 0.87 7.55
CA TRP A 346 -2.98 1.72 7.82
C TRP A 346 -1.92 1.61 6.72
N ILE A 347 -1.52 0.39 6.35
CA ILE A 347 -0.46 0.15 5.34
C ILE A 347 -0.83 0.74 3.98
N ASN A 348 -2.07 0.51 3.55
CA ASN A 348 -2.54 0.87 2.21
C ASN A 348 -3.19 2.25 2.18
N ALA A 349 -2.98 3.10 3.19
CA ALA A 349 -3.46 4.47 3.18
C ALA A 349 -3.05 5.18 1.87
N GLY A 350 -4.04 5.71 1.13
CA GLY A 350 -3.84 6.33 -0.19
C GLY A 350 -3.63 5.37 -1.36
N GLY A 351 -3.68 4.05 -1.10
CA GLY A 351 -3.70 2.96 -2.08
C GLY A 351 -2.38 2.20 -2.29
N GLY A 352 -1.25 2.64 -1.71
CA GLY A 352 0.06 2.03 -1.99
C GLY A 352 0.36 0.76 -1.17
N HIS A 353 1.46 0.08 -1.50
CA HIS A 353 1.94 -1.06 -0.71
C HIS A 353 3.46 -1.16 -0.75
N GLN A 354 4.09 -1.45 0.39
CA GLN A 354 5.55 -1.54 0.56
C GLN A 354 6.23 -2.69 -0.20
N MET A 355 5.45 -3.68 -0.67
CA MET A 355 5.92 -4.89 -1.35
C MET A 355 5.87 -4.77 -2.88
N GLY A 356 5.85 -3.54 -3.39
CA GLY A 356 5.76 -3.26 -4.82
C GLY A 356 4.44 -3.69 -5.46
N TRP A 357 4.43 -3.77 -6.79
CA TRP A 357 3.23 -4.02 -7.59
C TRP A 357 2.87 -5.50 -7.75
N ALA A 358 3.83 -6.40 -7.54
CA ALA A 358 3.62 -7.84 -7.59
C ALA A 358 3.03 -8.35 -6.26
N TYR A 359 3.88 -8.57 -5.25
CA TYR A 359 3.42 -9.10 -3.96
C TYR A 359 2.51 -8.13 -3.20
N GLY A 360 2.66 -6.82 -3.35
CA GLY A 360 1.70 -5.87 -2.77
C GLY A 360 0.26 -6.06 -3.26
N THR A 361 0.06 -6.67 -4.45
CA THR A 361 -1.28 -7.06 -4.91
C THR A 361 -1.83 -8.24 -4.11
N SER A 362 -1.06 -9.31 -3.96
CA SER A 362 -1.53 -10.53 -3.27
C SER A 362 -1.68 -10.34 -1.77
N TYR A 363 -0.79 -9.57 -1.15
CA TYR A 363 -0.84 -9.25 0.28
C TYR A 363 -2.06 -8.38 0.62
N ALA A 364 -2.56 -7.58 -0.34
CA ALA A 364 -3.79 -6.80 -0.22
C ALA A 364 -5.00 -7.43 -0.95
N SER A 365 -5.12 -8.76 -0.97
CA SER A 365 -6.22 -9.45 -1.69
C SER A 365 -7.61 -9.09 -1.14
N PHE A 366 -8.62 -9.06 -2.03
CA PHE A 366 -9.97 -8.57 -1.70
C PHE A 366 -10.99 -9.65 -1.28
N ASP A 367 -10.62 -10.94 -1.38
CA ASP A 367 -11.46 -12.10 -1.01
C ASP A 367 -12.18 -11.96 0.34
N PRO A 368 -11.49 -11.69 1.47
CA PRO A 368 -12.15 -11.71 2.78
C PRO A 368 -13.21 -10.62 2.90
N TYR A 369 -12.95 -9.44 2.31
CA TYR A 369 -13.89 -8.33 2.33
C TYR A 369 -15.15 -8.63 1.52
N PHE A 370 -15.02 -9.30 0.37
CA PHE A 370 -16.17 -9.68 -0.45
C PHE A 370 -16.91 -10.89 0.12
N ALA A 371 -16.22 -11.87 0.69
CA ALA A 371 -16.89 -12.97 1.40
C ALA A 371 -17.74 -12.41 2.57
N TRP A 372 -17.21 -11.43 3.31
CA TRP A 372 -17.92 -10.76 4.39
C TRP A 372 -19.08 -9.89 3.87
N GLU A 373 -18.83 -8.99 2.91
CA GLU A 373 -19.83 -8.06 2.37
C GLU A 373 -21.06 -8.76 1.80
N PHE A 374 -20.87 -9.89 1.12
CA PHE A 374 -21.98 -10.62 0.50
C PHE A 374 -22.64 -11.64 1.43
N GLY A 375 -21.91 -12.14 2.43
CA GLY A 375 -22.36 -13.23 3.29
C GLY A 375 -22.85 -12.81 4.67
N VAL A 376 -22.46 -11.63 5.17
CA VAL A 376 -22.68 -11.22 6.56
C VAL A 376 -23.36 -9.85 6.63
N ASP A 377 -24.52 -9.81 7.28
CA ASP A 377 -25.29 -8.60 7.54
C ASP A 377 -24.79 -7.89 8.83
N GLU A 378 -23.50 -7.54 8.88
CA GLU A 378 -22.87 -6.75 9.95
C GLU A 378 -22.11 -5.53 9.40
N GLU A 379 -21.27 -4.88 10.22
CA GLU A 379 -20.44 -3.78 9.74
C GLU A 379 -19.54 -4.25 8.59
N SER A 380 -19.55 -3.50 7.49
CA SER A 380 -18.73 -3.81 6.32
C SER A 380 -17.23 -3.70 6.63
N TRP A 381 -16.47 -4.64 6.08
CA TRP A 381 -15.00 -4.57 6.07
C TRP A 381 -14.44 -3.79 4.88
N LEU A 382 -15.29 -3.35 3.95
CA LEU A 382 -14.89 -2.44 2.88
C LEU A 382 -14.62 -1.05 3.48
N LYS A 383 -13.46 -0.48 3.16
CA LYS A 383 -12.98 0.82 3.64
C LYS A 383 -12.47 1.66 2.46
N GLU A 384 -12.14 2.91 2.69
CA GLU A 384 -11.79 3.86 1.62
C GLU A 384 -10.51 3.44 0.86
N TRP A 385 -9.53 2.88 1.55
CA TRP A 385 -8.24 2.52 0.96
C TRP A 385 -8.36 1.52 -0.20
N GLN A 386 -9.35 0.62 -0.16
CA GLN A 386 -9.60 -0.33 -1.25
C GLN A 386 -10.02 0.39 -2.55
N GLY A 387 -10.76 1.51 -2.44
CA GLY A 387 -11.12 2.35 -3.58
C GLY A 387 -9.92 3.09 -4.16
N ASP A 388 -8.97 3.49 -3.30
CA ASP A 388 -7.74 4.19 -3.69
C ASP A 388 -6.70 3.29 -4.38
N ARG A 389 -6.79 1.96 -4.21
CA ARG A 389 -5.88 0.99 -4.84
C ARG A 389 -5.76 1.17 -6.35
N VAL A 390 -6.79 1.68 -7.04
CA VAL A 390 -6.71 1.96 -8.48
C VAL A 390 -5.55 2.90 -8.83
N TYR A 391 -5.27 3.90 -7.97
CA TYR A 391 -4.22 4.87 -8.22
C TYR A 391 -2.83 4.23 -8.15
N TRP A 392 -2.65 3.20 -7.32
CA TRP A 392 -1.41 2.43 -7.27
C TRP A 392 -1.04 1.87 -8.65
N TYR A 393 -2.00 1.27 -9.34
CA TYR A 393 -1.78 0.72 -10.68
C TYR A 393 -1.66 1.83 -11.73
N LEU A 394 -2.57 2.80 -11.73
CA LEU A 394 -2.62 3.86 -12.75
C LEU A 394 -1.32 4.66 -12.84
N TYR A 395 -0.82 5.16 -11.71
CA TYR A 395 0.36 6.02 -11.68
C TYR A 395 1.61 5.29 -12.17
N ALA A 396 1.68 3.98 -11.93
CA ALA A 396 2.82 3.13 -12.19
C ALA A 396 2.84 2.53 -13.61
N LEU A 397 1.80 2.74 -14.42
CA LEU A 397 1.77 2.23 -15.79
C LEU A 397 2.95 2.74 -16.61
N ARG A 398 3.74 1.83 -17.17
CA ARG A 398 4.93 2.17 -17.98
C ARG A 398 4.65 2.28 -19.47
N ASN A 399 3.69 1.54 -20.00
CA ASN A 399 3.43 1.48 -21.45
C ASN A 399 1.92 1.53 -21.78
N ALA A 400 1.61 1.97 -23.00
CA ALA A 400 0.24 2.12 -23.50
C ALA A 400 -0.43 0.79 -23.90
N ASN A 401 0.26 -0.35 -23.78
CA ASN A 401 -0.37 -1.64 -24.02
C ASN A 401 -1.27 -1.98 -22.82
N THR A 402 -2.49 -1.47 -22.87
CA THR A 402 -3.54 -1.73 -21.88
C THR A 402 -4.08 -3.15 -21.98
N ASP A 403 -3.56 -3.95 -22.90
CA ASP A 403 -3.78 -5.39 -22.90
C ASP A 403 -2.92 -6.07 -21.82
N PHE A 404 -3.43 -6.04 -20.59
CA PHE A 404 -2.90 -6.87 -19.51
C PHE A 404 -3.14 -8.38 -19.73
N SER A 405 -3.70 -8.83 -20.86
CA SER A 405 -3.69 -10.24 -21.26
C SER A 405 -2.36 -10.62 -21.93
N VAL A 406 -1.64 -9.67 -22.51
CA VAL A 406 -0.32 -9.90 -23.11
C VAL A 406 0.74 -9.29 -22.20
N LEU A 407 0.80 -9.81 -20.97
CA LEU A 407 1.75 -9.31 -19.98
C LEU A 407 3.17 -9.75 -20.32
N THR A 408 3.95 -8.78 -20.78
CA THR A 408 5.37 -8.73 -20.47
C THR A 408 5.53 -8.07 -19.09
N TRP A 409 6.68 -8.27 -18.46
CA TRP A 409 7.05 -7.70 -17.17
C TRP A 409 7.17 -6.16 -17.17
N ASP A 410 6.78 -5.51 -18.26
CA ASP A 410 6.97 -4.09 -18.53
C ASP A 410 5.80 -3.19 -18.13
N ASN A 411 4.67 -3.70 -17.64
CA ASN A 411 3.51 -2.83 -17.36
C ASN A 411 3.69 -1.98 -16.09
N PHE A 412 4.49 -2.45 -15.12
CA PHE A 412 4.70 -1.79 -13.83
C PHE A 412 6.18 -1.72 -13.47
N PRO A 413 6.56 -0.88 -12.48
CA PRO A 413 7.91 -0.86 -11.94
C PRO A 413 8.37 -2.24 -11.48
N TYR A 414 9.56 -2.64 -11.94
CA TYR A 414 10.30 -3.77 -11.40
C TYR A 414 10.92 -3.28 -10.09
N TRP A 415 10.16 -3.41 -9.00
CA TRP A 415 10.53 -2.93 -7.67
C TRP A 415 10.04 -3.91 -6.62
N GLY A 416 10.93 -4.31 -5.71
CA GLY A 416 10.68 -5.38 -4.74
C GLY A 416 10.77 -6.76 -5.38
N ASP A 417 10.31 -7.80 -4.68
CA ASP A 417 10.27 -9.15 -5.27
C ASP A 417 9.21 -9.23 -6.38
N VAL A 418 9.62 -9.63 -7.58
CA VAL A 418 8.73 -9.70 -8.75
C VAL A 418 8.76 -11.12 -9.32
N TRP A 419 7.79 -11.96 -8.88
CA TRP A 419 7.72 -13.40 -9.21
C TRP A 419 7.17 -13.76 -10.58
N ASN A 420 6.04 -13.16 -10.96
CA ASN A 420 5.43 -13.18 -12.30
C ASN A 420 4.24 -12.22 -12.26
N THR A 421 4.25 -11.15 -13.08
CA THR A 421 3.12 -10.21 -13.17
C THR A 421 1.85 -10.88 -13.70
N GLU A 422 1.98 -11.91 -14.53
CA GLU A 422 0.85 -12.67 -15.09
C GLU A 422 0.03 -13.40 -14.03
N TYR A 423 0.69 -13.89 -12.97
CA TYR A 423 0.01 -14.54 -11.85
C TYR A 423 -0.87 -13.56 -11.05
N TYR A 424 -0.42 -12.32 -10.89
CA TYR A 424 -1.14 -11.32 -10.09
C TYR A 424 -2.28 -10.65 -10.85
N TYR A 425 -2.34 -10.81 -12.18
CA TYR A 425 -3.28 -10.09 -13.02
C TYR A 425 -4.74 -10.17 -12.56
N GLY A 426 -5.25 -11.38 -12.29
CA GLY A 426 -6.65 -11.54 -11.85
C GLY A 426 -6.94 -10.83 -10.53
N SER A 427 -5.94 -10.70 -9.65
CA SER A 427 -6.06 -9.96 -8.39
C SER A 427 -6.00 -8.44 -8.60
N GLN A 428 -5.16 -7.96 -9.54
CA GLN A 428 -5.09 -6.54 -9.91
C GLN A 428 -6.39 -6.09 -10.57
N ALA A 429 -6.88 -6.86 -11.55
CA ALA A 429 -8.15 -6.62 -12.20
C ALA A 429 -9.30 -6.55 -11.18
N LEU A 430 -9.33 -7.49 -10.23
CA LEU A 430 -10.32 -7.48 -9.15
C LEU A 430 -10.29 -6.17 -8.35
N GLN A 431 -9.13 -5.68 -7.96
CA GLN A 431 -9.00 -4.43 -7.21
C GLN A 431 -9.41 -3.21 -8.05
N ILE A 432 -9.10 -3.19 -9.34
CA ILE A 432 -9.51 -2.13 -10.27
C ILE A 432 -11.05 -2.12 -10.43
N MET A 433 -11.66 -3.29 -10.67
CA MET A 433 -13.11 -3.45 -10.77
C MET A 433 -13.80 -3.07 -9.47
N ALA A 434 -13.21 -3.44 -8.33
CA ALA A 434 -13.71 -3.05 -7.03
C ALA A 434 -13.81 -1.53 -6.89
N GLY A 435 -12.73 -0.81 -7.23
CA GLY A 435 -12.71 0.65 -7.29
C GLY A 435 -13.81 1.23 -8.18
N ALA A 436 -14.06 0.62 -9.34
CA ALA A 436 -15.06 1.09 -10.30
C ALA A 436 -16.51 0.90 -9.83
N HIS A 437 -16.81 -0.26 -9.24
CA HIS A 437 -18.18 -0.71 -9.00
C HIS A 437 -18.64 -0.53 -7.55
N PHE A 438 -17.77 -0.71 -6.56
CA PHE A 438 -18.12 -0.58 -5.14
C PHE A 438 -17.80 0.82 -4.59
N TYR A 439 -16.78 1.49 -5.15
CA TYR A 439 -16.36 2.83 -4.71
C TYR A 439 -16.72 3.94 -5.70
N GLY A 440 -17.35 3.60 -6.83
CA GLY A 440 -17.80 4.58 -7.81
C GLY A 440 -16.69 5.38 -8.50
N ASN A 441 -15.44 4.91 -8.46
CA ASN A 441 -14.29 5.63 -9.01
C ASN A 441 -14.33 5.66 -10.55
N GLU A 442 -14.50 6.84 -11.14
CA GLU A 442 -14.64 7.01 -12.59
C GLU A 442 -13.37 6.67 -13.37
N THR A 443 -12.18 6.89 -12.80
CA THR A 443 -10.91 6.51 -13.44
C THR A 443 -10.66 5.01 -13.33
N ALA A 444 -11.07 4.38 -12.23
CA ALA A 444 -11.10 2.92 -12.13
C ALA A 444 -12.05 2.31 -13.17
N ARG A 445 -13.20 2.93 -13.40
CA ARG A 445 -14.14 2.51 -14.45
C ARG A 445 -13.54 2.65 -15.85
N TRP A 446 -12.86 3.77 -16.12
CA TRP A 446 -12.13 3.96 -17.37
C TRP A 446 -11.06 2.88 -17.58
N LEU A 447 -10.24 2.64 -16.55
CA LEU A 447 -9.19 1.62 -16.62
C LEU A 447 -9.81 0.23 -16.83
N SER A 448 -10.81 -0.14 -16.02
CA SER A 448 -11.51 -1.42 -16.13
C SER A 448 -12.10 -1.66 -17.53
N ASN A 449 -12.63 -0.63 -18.20
CA ASN A 449 -13.15 -0.71 -19.56
C ASN A 449 -12.04 -0.79 -20.63
N THR A 450 -10.87 -0.25 -20.34
CA THR A 450 -9.72 -0.24 -21.26
C THR A 450 -8.94 -1.56 -21.21
N VAL A 451 -9.11 -2.32 -20.13
CA VAL A 451 -8.49 -3.62 -19.89
C VAL A 451 -9.41 -4.76 -20.33
N GLN A 452 -8.95 -5.58 -21.28
CA GLN A 452 -9.68 -6.77 -21.75
C GLN A 452 -9.90 -7.80 -20.63
N PRO A 453 -11.00 -8.56 -20.66
CA PRO A 453 -11.15 -9.73 -19.79
C PRO A 453 -10.17 -10.80 -20.29
N THR A 454 -9.38 -11.36 -19.39
CA THR A 454 -8.30 -12.27 -19.81
C THR A 454 -8.63 -13.74 -19.54
N TYR A 455 -9.74 -14.01 -18.84
CA TYR A 455 -10.13 -15.33 -18.35
C TYR A 455 -8.90 -16.12 -17.87
N ARG A 456 -8.12 -15.60 -16.91
CA ARG A 456 -6.90 -16.26 -16.38
C ARG A 456 -7.05 -16.73 -14.94
N TYR A 457 -5.93 -16.85 -14.21
CA TYR A 457 -5.94 -17.06 -12.76
C TYR A 457 -6.96 -16.13 -12.10
N ARG A 458 -7.81 -16.68 -11.22
CA ARG A 458 -8.93 -15.97 -10.57
C ARG A 458 -10.00 -15.37 -11.50
N ALA A 459 -10.19 -15.92 -12.71
CA ALA A 459 -11.23 -15.51 -13.67
C ALA A 459 -12.66 -15.48 -13.11
N VAL A 460 -12.96 -16.28 -12.09
CA VAL A 460 -14.28 -16.30 -11.43
C VAL A 460 -14.71 -14.89 -11.00
N PHE A 461 -13.81 -14.12 -10.40
CA PHE A 461 -14.14 -12.78 -9.90
C PHE A 461 -14.31 -11.76 -11.01
N ASP A 462 -13.68 -11.98 -12.16
CA ASP A 462 -13.90 -11.20 -13.37
C ASP A 462 -15.35 -11.36 -13.85
N ILE A 463 -15.83 -12.61 -13.96
CA ILE A 463 -17.22 -12.87 -14.31
C ILE A 463 -18.21 -12.33 -13.29
N LEU A 464 -17.93 -12.47 -12.00
CA LEU A 464 -18.84 -11.99 -10.96
C LEU A 464 -18.96 -10.47 -10.99
N TYR A 465 -17.85 -9.74 -11.02
CA TYR A 465 -17.87 -8.31 -10.70
C TYR A 465 -17.64 -7.37 -11.88
N ARG A 466 -17.22 -7.87 -13.05
CA ARG A 466 -17.02 -6.98 -14.18
C ARG A 466 -18.35 -6.52 -14.75
N HIS A 467 -18.66 -5.22 -14.69
CA HIS A 467 -19.84 -4.67 -15.36
C HIS A 467 -19.41 -3.83 -16.56
N TYR A 468 -19.77 -4.31 -17.75
CA TYR A 468 -19.66 -3.52 -18.97
C TYR A 468 -20.95 -2.73 -19.17
N ALA A 469 -20.79 -1.40 -19.33
CA ALA A 469 -21.82 -0.40 -19.60
C ALA A 469 -22.51 0.23 -18.37
N GLU A 470 -22.19 1.52 -18.15
CA GLU A 470 -23.21 2.58 -18.26
C GLU A 470 -22.56 3.92 -18.69
N ASP A 471 -21.27 4.15 -18.40
CA ASP A 471 -20.44 5.25 -18.96
C ASP A 471 -18.95 4.82 -19.07
N SER A 472 -18.19 5.40 -20.01
CA SER A 472 -16.79 5.02 -20.31
C SER A 472 -15.76 5.34 -19.22
N GLY A 473 -16.18 5.86 -18.06
CA GLY A 473 -15.30 6.42 -17.04
C GLY A 473 -14.55 7.68 -17.53
N VAL A 474 -13.65 8.20 -16.69
CA VAL A 474 -12.82 9.37 -17.00
C VAL A 474 -11.35 8.97 -17.10
N PRO A 475 -10.65 9.26 -18.22
CA PRO A 475 -9.22 8.97 -18.36
C PRO A 475 -8.37 9.77 -17.35
N PRO A 476 -7.12 9.36 -17.09
CA PRO A 476 -6.32 9.94 -16.02
C PRO A 476 -5.76 11.34 -16.35
N ASP A 477 -6.02 11.92 -17.53
CA ASP A 477 -5.42 13.17 -18.00
C ASP A 477 -5.56 14.36 -17.03
N ALA A 478 -6.63 14.38 -16.22
CA ALA A 478 -6.89 15.42 -15.23
C ALA A 478 -6.26 15.15 -13.85
N LEU A 479 -5.71 13.96 -13.62
CA LEU A 479 -5.07 13.60 -12.35
C LEU A 479 -3.73 14.34 -12.20
N PRO A 480 -3.31 14.66 -10.96
CA PRO A 480 -1.99 15.19 -10.70
C PRO A 480 -0.90 14.28 -11.27
N LEU A 481 0.17 14.87 -11.80
CA LEU A 481 1.27 14.12 -12.41
C LEU A 481 2.17 13.42 -11.39
N ALA A 482 2.02 13.67 -10.09
CA ALA A 482 2.70 12.90 -9.06
C ALA A 482 1.74 12.54 -7.93
N ARG A 483 1.99 11.40 -7.29
CA ARG A 483 1.22 10.96 -6.12
C ARG A 483 2.15 10.34 -5.08
N HIS A 484 1.94 10.74 -3.83
CA HIS A 484 2.55 10.13 -2.66
C HIS A 484 1.57 9.09 -2.08
N PHE A 485 2.05 7.86 -1.92
CA PHE A 485 1.33 6.75 -1.31
C PHE A 485 1.79 6.57 0.15
N SER A 486 1.23 7.43 1.01
CA SER A 486 1.54 7.67 2.42
C SER A 486 2.47 6.65 3.10
N ASN A 487 1.91 5.66 3.81
CA ASN A 487 2.70 4.80 4.71
C ASN A 487 3.60 3.80 3.96
N SER A 488 3.20 3.41 2.74
CA SER A 488 4.07 2.65 1.85
C SER A 488 5.29 3.45 1.37
N GLY A 489 5.23 4.79 1.46
CA GLY A 489 6.32 5.71 1.21
C GLY A 489 6.74 5.86 -0.25
N ASN A 490 5.89 5.45 -1.19
CA ASN A 490 6.20 5.56 -2.61
C ASN A 490 5.70 6.90 -3.15
N VAL A 491 6.57 7.67 -3.78
CA VAL A 491 6.21 8.85 -4.58
C VAL A 491 6.41 8.47 -6.05
N VAL A 492 5.30 8.36 -6.77
CA VAL A 492 5.32 8.05 -8.21
C VAL A 492 5.14 9.36 -8.97
N ILE A 493 6.11 9.67 -9.83
CA ILE A 493 6.26 10.97 -10.50
C ILE A 493 6.23 10.76 -12.01
N ARG A 494 5.43 11.59 -12.67
CA ARG A 494 5.24 11.66 -14.13
C ARG A 494 5.48 13.08 -14.62
N ASP A 495 5.80 13.20 -15.89
CA ASP A 495 5.80 14.44 -16.65
C ASP A 495 4.56 14.56 -17.54
N THR A 496 3.94 13.44 -17.93
CA THR A 496 2.71 13.43 -18.73
C THR A 496 1.88 12.16 -18.52
N TRP A 497 0.57 12.21 -18.77
CA TRP A 497 -0.27 11.00 -18.85
C TRP A 497 -0.17 10.28 -20.20
N ASN A 498 0.54 10.86 -21.18
CA ASN A 498 0.88 10.16 -22.42
C ASN A 498 1.99 9.13 -22.16
N LEU A 499 1.61 7.85 -22.03
CA LEU A 499 2.52 6.75 -21.68
C LEU A 499 3.69 6.56 -22.66
N GLU A 500 3.54 6.93 -23.94
CA GLU A 500 4.62 6.82 -24.93
C GLU A 500 5.70 7.90 -24.76
N LYS A 501 5.35 9.00 -24.10
CA LYS A 501 6.24 10.15 -23.85
C LYS A 501 6.68 10.27 -22.40
N ASN A 502 6.05 9.51 -21.51
CA ASN A 502 6.20 9.66 -20.08
C ASN A 502 7.55 9.16 -19.58
N THR A 503 8.27 10.03 -18.89
CA THR A 503 9.34 9.66 -17.97
C THR A 503 8.73 9.33 -16.61
N LEU A 504 8.74 8.06 -16.25
CA LEU A 504 8.24 7.57 -14.96
C LEU A 504 9.38 7.48 -13.96
N MET A 505 9.28 8.20 -12.85
CA MET A 505 10.16 8.04 -11.71
C MET A 505 9.38 7.48 -10.52
N VAL A 506 9.98 6.55 -9.78
CA VAL A 506 9.49 6.11 -8.47
C VAL A 506 10.56 6.44 -7.44
N PHE A 507 10.20 7.16 -6.39
CA PHE A 507 11.04 7.41 -5.21
C PHE A 507 10.41 6.76 -4.00
N LYS A 508 11.17 6.00 -3.21
CA LYS A 508 10.65 5.26 -2.07
C LYS A 508 11.34 5.66 -0.77
N SER A 509 10.55 6.03 0.23
CA SER A 509 10.95 6.14 1.64
C SER A 509 9.76 5.77 2.51
N GLY A 510 9.66 4.50 2.87
CA GLY A 510 8.57 3.90 3.66
C GLY A 510 8.57 4.35 5.11
N SER A 511 7.39 4.39 5.74
CA SER A 511 7.25 4.72 7.16
C SER A 511 7.50 3.53 8.09
N PHE A 512 7.85 2.36 7.55
CA PHE A 512 8.09 1.15 8.35
C PHE A 512 8.87 0.07 7.60
N ALA A 513 9.46 -0.85 8.36
CA ALA A 513 10.10 -2.07 7.86
C ALA A 513 9.21 -3.31 8.12
N ALA A 514 8.72 -3.96 7.05
CA ALA A 514 7.76 -5.07 7.12
C ALA A 514 8.37 -6.49 6.98
N LEU A 515 9.70 -6.61 6.84
CA LEU A 515 10.44 -7.87 6.54
C LEU A 515 9.97 -8.58 5.25
N ASN A 516 10.32 -9.87 5.09
CA ASN A 516 9.93 -10.73 3.95
C ASN A 516 10.27 -10.08 2.59
N HIS A 517 9.33 -9.95 1.65
CA HIS A 517 9.54 -9.38 0.32
C HIS A 517 9.83 -7.86 0.34
N HIS A 518 9.93 -7.23 1.53
CA HIS A 518 10.29 -5.83 1.67
C HIS A 518 11.81 -5.66 1.66
N HIS A 519 12.30 -5.05 0.58
CA HIS A 519 13.73 -4.79 0.40
C HIS A 519 14.24 -3.71 1.36
N LYS A 520 15.56 -3.65 1.49
CA LYS A 520 16.32 -2.67 2.27
C LYS A 520 16.73 -1.50 1.38
N ASP A 521 15.71 -0.83 0.86
CA ASP A 521 15.75 0.10 -0.27
C ASP A 521 15.20 1.50 0.09
N GLN A 522 15.28 1.89 1.37
CA GLN A 522 14.83 3.22 1.78
C GLN A 522 15.64 4.31 1.07
N ASN A 523 14.95 5.39 0.72
CA ASN A 523 15.43 6.48 -0.13
C ASN A 523 15.91 6.06 -1.53
N ALA A 524 15.61 4.85 -2.01
CA ALA A 524 15.94 4.47 -3.39
C ALA A 524 15.04 5.17 -4.41
N PHE A 525 15.48 5.22 -5.67
CA PHE A 525 14.65 5.64 -6.80
C PHE A 525 14.84 4.76 -8.03
N THR A 526 13.89 4.80 -8.98
CA THR A 526 14.03 4.24 -10.33
C THR A 526 13.54 5.25 -11.35
N LEU A 527 14.03 5.12 -12.59
CA LEU A 527 13.66 6.01 -13.68
C LEU A 527 13.49 5.21 -14.99
N TYR A 528 12.36 5.40 -15.65
CA TYR A 528 11.95 4.71 -16.86
C TYR A 528 11.53 5.72 -17.93
N TYR A 529 12.02 5.56 -19.16
CA TYR A 529 11.54 6.25 -20.35
C TYR A 529 11.85 5.39 -21.58
N LYS A 530 10.82 4.92 -22.29
CA LYS A 530 10.88 3.87 -23.36
C LYS A 530 11.44 2.50 -22.94
N GLY A 531 12.13 2.46 -21.80
CA GLY A 531 12.62 1.29 -21.12
C GLY A 531 13.25 1.70 -19.77
N PRO A 532 13.76 0.73 -19.00
CA PRO A 532 14.39 0.97 -17.71
C PRO A 532 15.79 1.63 -17.85
N LEU A 533 15.95 2.87 -17.36
CA LEU A 533 17.20 3.64 -17.40
C LEU A 533 17.98 3.54 -16.09
N ALA A 534 17.35 3.93 -14.98
CA ALA A 534 17.86 3.72 -13.62
C ALA A 534 17.02 2.61 -12.97
N ILE A 535 17.65 1.47 -12.70
CA ILE A 535 16.95 0.21 -12.38
C ILE A 535 17.03 -0.14 -10.89
N ASP A 536 16.13 -1.03 -10.47
CA ASP A 536 16.27 -1.83 -9.24
C ASP A 536 16.89 -3.16 -9.66
N SER A 537 18.12 -3.42 -9.21
CA SER A 537 18.98 -4.48 -9.76
C SER A 537 18.79 -5.83 -9.08
N GLY A 538 19.14 -6.92 -9.76
CA GLY A 538 18.89 -8.29 -9.29
C GLY A 538 17.49 -8.78 -9.68
N GLY A 539 17.14 -10.01 -9.32
CA GLY A 539 15.80 -10.51 -9.67
C GLY A 539 15.32 -11.79 -9.01
N TYR A 540 14.02 -11.82 -8.71
CA TYR A 540 13.32 -12.97 -8.13
C TYR A 540 13.03 -14.07 -9.17
N ASN A 541 13.27 -15.33 -8.82
CA ASN A 541 13.30 -16.57 -9.64
C ASN A 541 14.26 -16.60 -10.82
N VAL A 542 14.69 -15.46 -11.33
CA VAL A 542 15.67 -15.40 -12.42
C VAL A 542 17.09 -15.53 -11.88
N CYS A 543 17.34 -15.08 -10.65
CA CYS A 543 18.59 -15.21 -9.91
C CYS A 543 18.41 -15.99 -8.60
N GLY A 544 17.57 -17.03 -8.65
CA GLY A 544 17.11 -17.77 -7.48
C GLY A 544 15.86 -17.17 -6.86
N GLN A 545 15.27 -17.92 -5.92
CA GLN A 545 14.01 -17.59 -5.25
C GLN A 545 14.26 -17.20 -3.79
N TRP A 546 13.19 -17.00 -3.02
CA TRP A 546 13.28 -16.79 -1.57
C TRP A 546 14.21 -17.84 -0.93
N GLY A 547 15.12 -17.36 -0.08
CA GLY A 547 16.12 -18.20 0.57
C GLY A 547 17.42 -18.40 -0.22
N SER A 548 17.52 -17.96 -1.47
CA SER A 548 18.77 -18.05 -2.25
C SER A 548 19.87 -17.11 -1.71
N SER A 549 21.12 -17.37 -2.08
CA SER A 549 22.24 -16.51 -1.69
C SER A 549 22.08 -15.11 -2.28
N HIS A 550 21.68 -15.02 -3.56
CA HIS A 550 21.40 -13.74 -4.22
C HIS A 550 20.31 -12.94 -3.51
N TRP A 551 19.22 -13.60 -3.09
CA TRP A 551 18.10 -12.95 -2.41
C TRP A 551 18.54 -12.31 -1.09
N TRP A 552 19.28 -13.05 -0.25
CA TRP A 552 19.73 -12.57 1.07
C TRP A 552 20.88 -11.57 1.04
N ASN A 553 21.74 -11.63 0.03
CA ASN A 553 23.03 -10.93 0.06
C ASN A 553 23.17 -9.81 -0.97
N TYR A 554 22.29 -9.75 -1.98
CA TYR A 554 22.32 -8.70 -2.99
C TYR A 554 20.93 -8.11 -3.23
N TYR A 555 19.98 -8.91 -3.72
CA TYR A 555 18.74 -8.40 -4.32
C TYR A 555 17.84 -7.63 -3.34
N THR A 556 17.71 -8.12 -2.11
CA THR A 556 16.93 -7.44 -1.06
C THR A 556 17.75 -6.39 -0.30
N ARG A 557 19.02 -6.20 -0.64
CA ARG A 557 20.01 -5.37 0.08
C ARG A 557 20.23 -4.05 -0.63
N THR A 558 20.61 -3.01 0.13
CA THR A 558 20.72 -1.64 -0.38
C THR A 558 21.66 -1.50 -1.57
N VAL A 559 22.70 -2.34 -1.65
CA VAL A 559 23.63 -2.39 -2.80
C VAL A 559 22.99 -2.72 -4.15
N ALA A 560 21.77 -3.25 -4.18
CA ALA A 560 21.01 -3.48 -5.40
C ALA A 560 20.16 -2.27 -5.85
N HIS A 561 20.10 -1.22 -5.04
CA HIS A 561 19.18 -0.09 -5.22
C HIS A 561 19.93 1.20 -5.50
N ASN A 562 19.30 2.13 -6.23
CA ASN A 562 19.82 3.49 -6.41
C ASN A 562 19.69 4.30 -5.11
N SER A 563 20.46 3.95 -4.09
CA SER A 563 20.43 4.50 -2.73
C SER A 563 21.85 4.87 -2.26
N MET A 564 22.10 4.83 -0.95
CA MET A 564 23.36 5.21 -0.31
C MET A 564 23.93 4.06 0.51
N LEU A 565 25.21 3.78 0.36
CA LEU A 565 25.96 2.90 1.24
C LEU A 565 26.83 3.73 2.19
N VAL A 566 26.87 3.36 3.46
CA VAL A 566 27.83 3.86 4.45
C VAL A 566 28.52 2.64 5.01
N TYR A 567 29.79 2.44 4.67
CA TYR A 567 30.51 1.20 4.98
C TYR A 567 31.24 1.28 6.32
N ASP A 568 30.72 0.58 7.33
CA ASP A 568 31.46 0.25 8.55
C ASP A 568 32.02 -1.18 8.43
N PRO A 569 33.35 -1.37 8.39
CA PRO A 569 33.96 -2.68 8.28
C PRO A 569 33.70 -3.61 9.47
N ASN A 570 33.18 -3.10 10.59
CA ASN A 570 32.87 -3.90 11.79
C ASN A 570 31.38 -4.21 11.93
N GLU A 571 30.53 -3.67 11.06
CA GLU A 571 29.10 -3.97 11.10
C GLU A 571 28.86 -5.42 10.68
N VAL A 572 28.07 -6.13 11.47
CA VAL A 572 27.67 -7.51 11.21
C VAL A 572 26.20 -7.53 10.88
N PHE A 573 25.89 -8.03 9.69
CA PHE A 573 24.51 -8.29 9.27
C PHE A 573 24.17 -9.74 9.59
N GLU A 574 23.16 -9.97 10.41
CA GLU A 574 22.72 -11.30 10.81
C GLU A 574 21.20 -11.42 10.66
N TYR A 575 20.75 -12.49 9.99
CA TYR A 575 19.35 -12.91 9.96
C TYR A 575 19.32 -14.43 9.82
N GLY A 576 19.21 -15.13 10.95
CA GLY A 576 19.43 -16.56 11.11
C GLY A 576 20.89 -17.03 10.85
N GLU A 577 21.61 -16.37 9.94
CA GLU A 577 23.01 -16.56 9.59
C GLU A 577 23.65 -15.20 9.28
N ILE A 578 24.99 -15.16 9.27
CA ILE A 578 25.75 -13.98 8.81
C ILE A 578 25.47 -13.75 7.33
N ARG A 579 25.20 -12.48 6.99
CA ARG A 579 24.94 -11.99 5.62
C ARG A 579 26.02 -10.98 5.22
N SER A 580 26.05 -10.65 3.93
CA SER A 580 27.01 -9.68 3.39
C SER A 580 26.94 -8.33 4.09
N ASN A 581 28.11 -7.76 4.33
CA ASN A 581 28.25 -6.36 4.69
C ASN A 581 28.33 -5.54 3.41
N ASP A 582 27.16 -5.11 2.95
CA ASP A 582 27.05 -4.24 1.78
C ASP A 582 27.22 -2.74 2.12
N GLY A 583 27.40 -2.40 3.41
CA GLY A 583 27.35 -1.03 3.90
C GLY A 583 25.93 -0.43 3.90
N GLY A 584 24.90 -1.24 3.68
CA GLY A 584 23.52 -0.82 3.50
C GLY A 584 22.73 -0.68 4.81
N GLN A 585 21.42 -0.85 4.65
CA GLN A 585 20.37 -0.77 5.67
C GLN A 585 20.18 -2.12 6.39
N GLN A 586 19.69 -2.07 7.63
CA GLN A 586 19.61 -3.22 8.54
C GLN A 586 18.44 -4.17 8.25
N PHE A 587 18.55 -5.44 8.66
CA PHE A 587 17.52 -6.47 8.46
C PHE A 587 16.21 -6.23 9.25
N GLY A 588 16.28 -5.58 10.42
CA GLY A 588 15.19 -5.50 11.39
C GLY A 588 15.24 -6.67 12.38
N GLU A 589 14.20 -6.83 13.22
CA GLU A 589 14.02 -8.02 14.07
C GLU A 589 13.59 -9.25 13.24
N ASP A 590 13.72 -10.46 13.79
CA ASP A 590 13.46 -11.72 13.05
C ASP A 590 11.96 -12.01 12.81
N ASP A 591 11.06 -11.43 13.62
CA ASP A 591 9.62 -11.69 13.60
C ASP A 591 8.81 -10.66 12.81
N TYR A 592 7.72 -11.11 12.17
CA TYR A 592 6.81 -10.24 11.45
C TYR A 592 6.19 -9.19 12.39
N PRO A 593 6.28 -7.90 12.05
CA PRO A 593 5.83 -6.88 12.97
C PRO A 593 4.31 -6.80 13.02
N TYR A 594 3.82 -6.55 14.23
CA TYR A 594 2.46 -6.14 14.49
C TYR A 594 2.23 -4.66 14.13
N VAL A 595 0.96 -4.26 13.94
CA VAL A 595 0.55 -2.88 13.61
C VAL A 595 1.13 -1.85 14.58
N ASP A 596 1.14 -2.13 15.88
CA ASP A 596 1.69 -1.23 16.90
C ASP A 596 3.22 -1.08 16.81
N GLN A 597 3.91 -2.03 16.16
CA GLN A 597 5.36 -1.94 15.91
C GLN A 597 5.70 -1.14 14.65
N ILE A 598 4.79 -1.02 13.68
CA ILE A 598 5.03 -0.29 12.41
C ILE A 598 4.58 1.17 12.45
N VAL A 599 3.72 1.56 13.40
CA VAL A 599 3.29 2.96 13.58
C VAL A 599 4.28 3.78 14.40
N GLU A 600 4.13 5.11 14.41
CA GLU A 600 5.00 6.05 15.14
C GLU A 600 5.27 5.62 16.59
N GLY A 601 6.55 5.48 16.94
CA GLY A 601 7.01 5.03 18.26
C GLY A 601 7.22 3.51 18.38
N GLY A 602 6.75 2.73 17.39
CA GLY A 602 7.02 1.30 17.27
C GLY A 602 8.45 0.99 16.83
N ALA A 603 8.90 -0.24 17.08
CA ALA A 603 10.28 -0.68 16.81
C ALA A 603 10.63 -0.76 15.31
N ASN A 604 9.64 -0.96 14.45
CA ASN A 604 9.79 -1.08 13.00
C ASN A 604 9.46 0.22 12.26
N HIS A 605 9.08 1.28 12.98
CA HIS A 605 8.73 2.56 12.40
C HIS A 605 9.97 3.29 11.85
N LEU A 606 9.84 3.77 10.62
CA LEU A 606 10.81 4.59 9.90
C LEU A 606 10.23 5.98 9.66
N ASP A 607 11.09 6.96 9.40
CA ASP A 607 10.61 8.33 9.20
C ASP A 607 9.88 8.48 7.85
N GLY A 608 10.38 7.86 6.79
CA GLY A 608 9.74 7.82 5.48
C GLY A 608 9.71 9.19 4.77
N ILE A 609 8.73 9.42 3.91
CA ILE A 609 8.55 10.69 3.20
C ILE A 609 8.17 11.82 4.18
N GLN A 610 9.04 12.81 4.31
CA GLN A 610 8.89 13.97 5.19
C GLN A 610 8.13 15.12 4.53
N ARG A 611 8.35 15.31 3.22
CA ARG A 611 7.77 16.40 2.44
C ARG A 611 7.40 15.91 1.06
N PHE A 612 6.28 16.36 0.54
CA PHE A 612 5.82 16.09 -0.82
C PHE A 612 4.98 17.25 -1.36
N GLU A 613 5.43 17.83 -2.46
CA GLU A 613 4.69 18.84 -3.21
C GLU A 613 4.73 18.54 -4.70
N SER A 614 3.62 18.74 -5.41
CA SER A 614 3.57 18.64 -6.85
C SER A 614 2.77 19.79 -7.44
N SER A 615 3.35 20.47 -8.42
CA SER A 615 2.72 21.52 -9.24
C SER A 615 2.72 21.06 -10.71
N PRO A 616 2.22 21.86 -11.67
CA PRO A 616 2.46 21.59 -13.09
C PRO A 616 3.94 21.68 -13.50
N ASP A 617 4.76 22.48 -12.82
CA ASP A 617 6.13 22.79 -13.26
C ASP A 617 7.18 21.88 -12.60
N TYR A 618 6.92 21.43 -11.35
CA TYR A 618 7.84 20.55 -10.63
C TYR A 618 7.14 19.56 -9.69
N THR A 619 7.89 18.58 -9.22
CA THR A 619 7.59 17.79 -8.01
C THR A 619 8.77 17.85 -7.06
N TYR A 620 8.52 18.07 -5.78
CA TYR A 620 9.49 18.02 -4.70
C TYR A 620 9.11 16.92 -3.70
N ALA A 621 10.07 16.08 -3.34
CA ALA A 621 9.89 15.05 -2.32
C ALA A 621 11.14 14.91 -1.46
N VAL A 622 10.95 14.66 -0.17
CA VAL A 622 12.04 14.42 0.79
C VAL A 622 11.78 13.12 1.53
N GLY A 623 12.76 12.21 1.52
CA GLY A 623 12.72 10.99 2.32
C GLY A 623 13.82 10.98 3.37
N ASN A 624 13.49 10.55 4.58
CA ASN A 624 14.46 10.34 5.66
C ASN A 624 14.60 8.84 5.95
N ALA A 625 15.76 8.30 5.58
CA ALA A 625 16.08 6.89 5.74
C ALA A 625 17.02 6.63 6.93
N THR A 626 17.26 7.62 7.81
CA THR A 626 18.22 7.50 8.92
C THR A 626 17.96 6.26 9.77
N LYS A 627 16.70 6.02 10.15
CA LYS A 627 16.29 4.86 10.95
C LYS A 627 16.42 3.50 10.25
N ALA A 628 16.67 3.48 8.94
CA ALA A 628 16.92 2.24 8.21
C ALA A 628 18.36 1.72 8.37
N TYR A 629 19.28 2.56 8.84
CA TYR A 629 20.69 2.22 9.07
C TYR A 629 20.96 2.04 10.57
N SER A 630 22.08 1.36 10.89
CA SER A 630 22.57 1.32 12.25
C SER A 630 22.81 2.74 12.78
N PRO A 631 22.25 3.11 13.96
CA PRO A 631 22.56 4.38 14.60
C PRO A 631 24.02 4.49 15.07
N GLU A 632 24.75 3.36 15.12
CA GLU A 632 26.18 3.34 15.39
C GLU A 632 27.00 3.81 14.18
N LYS A 633 26.40 3.86 12.98
CA LYS A 633 27.07 4.12 11.70
C LYS A 633 26.59 5.41 11.01
N VAL A 634 25.30 5.69 11.06
CA VAL A 634 24.66 6.80 10.35
C VAL A 634 23.91 7.69 11.35
N GLY A 635 24.26 8.97 11.36
CA GLY A 635 23.57 10.02 12.13
C GLY A 635 22.49 10.75 11.34
N LEU A 636 22.60 10.77 10.00
CA LEU A 636 21.59 11.32 9.09
C LEU A 636 21.75 10.69 7.70
N PHE A 637 20.63 10.30 7.10
CA PHE A 637 20.52 10.16 5.65
C PHE A 637 19.17 10.70 5.18
N GLU A 638 19.21 11.89 4.58
CA GLU A 638 18.07 12.52 3.93
C GLU A 638 18.34 12.64 2.43
N ARG A 639 17.30 12.37 1.62
CA ARG A 639 17.32 12.53 0.17
C ARG A 639 16.21 13.47 -0.24
N SER A 640 16.58 14.54 -0.93
CA SER A 640 15.67 15.49 -1.56
C SER A 640 15.68 15.30 -3.07
N ILE A 641 14.49 15.15 -3.68
CA ILE A 641 14.30 15.04 -5.12
C ILE A 641 13.48 16.22 -5.61
N VAL A 642 14.01 16.92 -6.61
CA VAL A 642 13.28 17.90 -7.42
C VAL A 642 13.19 17.37 -8.84
N HIS A 643 11.98 17.07 -9.31
CA HIS A 643 11.69 16.71 -10.69
C HIS A 643 11.11 17.93 -11.40
N LEU A 644 11.92 18.62 -12.20
CA LEU A 644 11.51 19.73 -13.06
C LEU A 644 10.94 19.21 -14.38
N ARG A 645 9.78 19.73 -14.81
CA ARG A 645 9.12 19.26 -16.04
C ARG A 645 9.47 20.14 -17.24
N ASN A 646 9.82 19.50 -18.36
CA ASN A 646 10.15 20.14 -19.64
C ASN A 646 11.41 21.03 -19.60
N HIS A 647 12.55 20.48 -19.18
CA HIS A 647 13.84 21.22 -19.08
C HIS A 647 15.00 20.55 -19.84
N SER A 648 14.70 19.57 -20.69
CA SER A 648 15.69 18.91 -21.56
C SER A 648 14.99 18.32 -22.80
N TYR A 649 14.87 19.07 -23.89
CA TYR A 649 14.23 18.60 -25.13
C TYR A 649 12.82 18.00 -24.92
N ASP A 650 11.93 18.74 -24.26
CA ASP A 650 10.59 18.28 -23.84
C ASP A 650 10.56 17.13 -22.80
N HIS A 651 11.71 16.78 -22.19
CA HIS A 651 11.80 15.82 -21.10
C HIS A 651 12.08 16.49 -19.74
N PRO A 652 11.77 15.82 -18.63
CA PRO A 652 12.10 16.34 -17.31
C PRO A 652 13.59 16.26 -16.98
N VAL A 653 13.99 17.10 -16.02
CA VAL A 653 15.30 17.06 -15.36
C VAL A 653 15.09 16.82 -13.88
N VAL A 654 15.83 15.87 -13.31
CA VAL A 654 15.74 15.50 -11.90
C VAL A 654 17.01 15.93 -11.17
N LEU A 655 16.87 16.73 -10.12
CA LEU A 655 17.95 17.02 -9.19
C LEU A 655 17.77 16.17 -7.93
N ILE A 656 18.85 15.51 -7.52
CA ILE A 656 18.89 14.67 -6.32
C ILE A 656 19.95 15.23 -5.41
N LEU A 657 19.55 15.67 -4.21
CA LEU A 657 20.44 16.10 -3.15
C LEU A 657 20.39 15.09 -2.00
N ASP A 658 21.54 14.51 -1.65
CA ASP A 658 21.69 13.68 -0.45
C ASP A 658 22.49 14.42 0.61
N GLN A 659 21.98 14.42 1.83
CA GLN A 659 22.72 14.80 3.03
C GLN A 659 23.00 13.54 3.84
N VAL A 660 24.29 13.23 4.04
CA VAL A 660 24.72 12.01 4.72
C VAL A 660 25.73 12.33 5.80
N VAL A 661 25.39 11.98 7.05
CA VAL A 661 26.28 12.11 8.20
C VAL A 661 26.59 10.71 8.73
N SER A 662 27.85 10.29 8.62
CA SER A 662 28.35 9.09 9.29
C SER A 662 28.79 9.40 10.72
N THR A 663 28.96 8.38 11.55
CA THR A 663 29.48 8.51 12.94
C THR A 663 31.01 8.46 13.01
N ASP A 664 31.66 7.96 11.96
CA ASP A 664 33.11 7.97 11.75
C ASP A 664 33.42 8.56 10.36
N PRO A 665 34.37 9.51 10.22
CA PRO A 665 34.72 10.06 8.92
C PRO A 665 35.33 9.02 7.97
N ALA A 666 35.89 7.93 8.48
CA ALA A 666 36.48 6.85 7.70
C ALA A 666 35.44 5.92 7.04
N PHE A 667 34.18 5.96 7.48
CA PHE A 667 33.12 5.18 6.84
C PHE A 667 32.86 5.71 5.44
N LYS A 668 33.20 4.88 4.44
CA LYS A 668 33.07 5.25 3.04
C LYS A 668 31.60 5.40 2.69
N LYS A 669 31.22 6.58 2.20
CA LYS A 669 29.89 6.87 1.67
C LYS A 669 29.87 6.66 0.16
N THR A 670 28.84 6.00 -0.36
CA THR A 670 28.76 5.63 -1.77
C THR A 670 27.32 5.77 -2.28
N TYR A 671 27.09 6.74 -3.17
CA TYR A 671 25.86 6.84 -3.96
C TYR A 671 25.89 5.83 -5.11
N LEU A 672 24.74 5.19 -5.37
CA LEU A 672 24.60 4.15 -6.40
C LEU A 672 23.66 4.59 -7.53
N LEU A 673 24.06 4.28 -8.78
CA LEU A 673 23.19 4.34 -9.97
C LEU A 673 23.35 3.07 -10.82
N HIS A 674 22.33 2.24 -10.86
CA HIS A 674 22.28 0.96 -11.56
C HIS A 674 21.75 1.10 -12.98
N SER A 675 22.32 0.30 -13.88
CA SER A 675 21.94 0.21 -15.28
C SER A 675 22.02 -1.22 -15.80
N ILE A 676 21.25 -1.50 -16.86
CA ILE A 676 21.31 -2.82 -17.49
C ILE A 676 22.65 -3.04 -18.18
N ARG A 677 23.05 -2.05 -18.99
CA ARG A 677 24.27 -2.09 -19.80
C ARG A 677 25.35 -1.25 -19.19
N GLU A 678 26.57 -1.44 -19.69
CA GLU A 678 27.75 -0.72 -19.23
C GLU A 678 27.57 0.79 -19.43
N PRO A 679 27.69 1.61 -18.38
CA PRO A 679 27.61 3.05 -18.49
C PRO A 679 28.91 3.64 -19.06
N VAL A 680 28.78 4.75 -19.78
CA VAL A 680 29.93 5.53 -20.28
C VAL A 680 30.18 6.70 -19.32
N ILE A 681 31.42 6.83 -18.84
CA ILE A 681 31.83 7.93 -17.96
C ILE A 681 32.75 8.87 -18.75
N SER A 682 32.43 10.17 -18.73
CA SER A 682 33.24 11.23 -19.32
C SER A 682 33.23 12.46 -18.41
N GLY A 683 34.33 12.67 -17.68
CA GLY A 683 34.43 13.75 -16.71
C GLY A 683 33.49 13.51 -15.52
N ASP A 684 32.58 14.44 -15.30
CA ASP A 684 31.53 14.43 -14.26
C ASP A 684 30.24 13.73 -14.71
N THR A 685 30.19 13.29 -15.97
CA THR A 685 28.96 12.83 -16.62
C THR A 685 28.99 11.32 -16.83
N VAL A 686 27.95 10.66 -16.34
CA VAL A 686 27.60 9.25 -16.61
C VAL A 686 26.53 9.22 -17.69
N THR A 687 26.67 8.35 -18.68
CA THR A 687 25.69 8.14 -19.75
C THR A 687 25.25 6.68 -19.77
N ILE A 688 23.95 6.45 -19.61
CA ILE A 688 23.29 5.14 -19.71
C ILE A 688 22.37 5.17 -20.92
N ARG A 689 22.41 4.12 -21.74
CA ARG A 689 21.58 4.00 -22.95
C ARG A 689 20.76 2.73 -22.89
N ILE A 690 19.52 2.83 -23.34
CA ILE A 690 18.71 1.67 -23.66
C ILE A 690 18.92 1.35 -25.14
N ASP A 691 19.26 0.08 -25.38
CA ASP A 691 19.18 -0.59 -26.66
C ASP A 691 18.59 -1.97 -26.35
N ASP A 692 17.28 -2.11 -26.54
CA ASP A 692 16.59 -3.38 -26.31
C ASP A 692 16.97 -4.45 -27.37
N GLY A 693 17.72 -4.05 -28.41
CA GLY A 693 18.20 -4.88 -29.50
C GLY A 693 17.09 -5.49 -30.37
N VAL A 694 15.83 -5.09 -30.15
CA VAL A 694 14.63 -5.68 -30.77
C VAL A 694 13.85 -4.62 -31.54
N ASP A 695 13.68 -3.42 -30.98
CA ASP A 695 13.04 -2.28 -31.64
C ASP A 695 13.98 -1.06 -31.68
N PRO A 696 14.57 -0.73 -32.84
CA PRO A 696 15.45 0.43 -32.98
C PRO A 696 14.74 1.79 -32.79
N SER A 697 13.42 1.81 -32.55
CA SER A 697 12.69 3.04 -32.17
C SER A 697 12.61 3.28 -30.65
N ASN A 698 12.99 2.30 -29.83
CA ASN A 698 13.00 2.36 -28.35
C ASN A 698 14.37 2.79 -27.77
N GLU A 699 15.06 3.71 -28.42
CA GLU A 699 16.32 4.24 -27.91
C GLU A 699 16.06 5.46 -27.00
N ALA A 700 16.61 5.41 -25.79
CA ALA A 700 16.60 6.50 -24.82
C ALA A 700 17.95 6.57 -24.11
N THR A 701 18.30 7.77 -23.65
CA THR A 701 19.55 8.03 -22.92
C THR A 701 19.25 8.74 -21.62
N LEU A 702 19.88 8.28 -20.54
CA LEU A 702 19.97 8.97 -19.26
C LEU A 702 21.38 9.53 -19.11
N TYR A 703 21.47 10.81 -18.79
CA TYR A 703 22.69 11.44 -18.35
C TYR A 703 22.58 11.73 -16.85
N GLN A 704 23.60 11.38 -16.06
CA GLN A 704 23.78 11.88 -14.70
C GLN A 704 25.04 12.74 -14.66
N GLN A 705 24.90 14.00 -14.27
CA GLN A 705 26.02 14.88 -13.94
C GLN A 705 26.20 14.95 -12.42
N THR A 706 27.43 14.79 -11.95
CA THR A 706 27.76 14.90 -10.53
C THR A 706 28.37 16.26 -10.24
N LEU A 707 27.70 17.05 -9.39
CA LEU A 707 28.12 18.40 -9.04
C LEU A 707 28.76 18.47 -7.64
N LEU A 708 28.27 17.66 -6.70
CA LEU A 708 28.84 17.53 -5.35
C LEU A 708 28.98 16.05 -4.97
N PRO A 709 29.98 15.71 -4.12
CA PRO A 709 31.02 16.61 -3.58
C PRO A 709 32.03 17.01 -4.66
N ASN A 710 32.66 18.20 -4.57
CA ASN A 710 33.54 18.72 -5.63
C ASN A 710 34.76 17.82 -5.95
N ASP A 711 35.17 16.98 -5.01
CA ASP A 711 36.30 16.05 -5.14
C ASP A 711 35.83 14.60 -5.34
N PHE A 712 34.63 14.39 -5.87
CA PHE A 712 34.04 13.07 -6.07
C PHE A 712 34.97 12.11 -6.84
N VAL A 713 34.81 10.82 -6.55
CA VAL A 713 35.39 9.71 -7.29
C VAL A 713 34.25 8.92 -7.93
N LEU A 714 34.32 8.77 -9.26
CA LEU A 714 33.38 7.98 -10.06
C LEU A 714 34.00 6.63 -10.43
N THR A 715 33.34 5.55 -10.07
CA THR A 715 33.73 4.18 -10.46
C THR A 715 32.55 3.43 -11.04
N LYS A 716 32.80 2.51 -11.96
CA LYS A 716 31.79 1.55 -12.43
C LYS A 716 32.14 0.16 -11.93
N VAL A 717 31.12 -0.58 -11.52
CA VAL A 717 31.21 -1.97 -11.08
C VAL A 717 30.19 -2.75 -11.89
N GLY A 718 30.59 -3.89 -12.44
CA GLY A 718 29.66 -4.67 -13.24
C GLY A 718 30.27 -5.43 -14.41
N GLY A 719 29.37 -6.02 -15.17
CA GLY A 719 29.63 -6.80 -16.35
C GLY A 719 29.73 -8.27 -15.99
N ARG A 720 28.85 -9.07 -16.60
CA ARG A 720 28.87 -10.53 -16.44
C ARG A 720 30.22 -11.14 -16.88
N VAL A 721 30.87 -10.53 -17.87
CA VAL A 721 32.21 -10.94 -18.33
C VAL A 721 33.28 -10.74 -17.24
N ASN A 722 33.08 -9.75 -16.36
CA ASN A 722 33.97 -9.48 -15.24
C ASN A 722 33.60 -10.32 -14.01
N GLY A 723 32.39 -10.89 -13.97
CA GLY A 723 31.84 -11.55 -12.78
C GLY A 723 31.56 -10.55 -11.67
N GLU A 724 31.03 -9.37 -12.03
CA GLU A 724 30.76 -8.28 -11.07
C GLU A 724 29.33 -7.72 -11.19
N ASP A 725 28.44 -8.40 -11.92
CA ASP A 725 27.06 -7.97 -12.13
C ASP A 725 26.25 -7.85 -10.84
N PHE A 726 26.53 -8.67 -9.83
CA PHE A 726 25.92 -8.66 -8.50
C PHE A 726 26.99 -8.65 -7.40
N TYR A 727 28.00 -7.80 -7.58
CA TYR A 727 29.19 -7.72 -6.71
C TYR A 727 28.91 -7.00 -5.39
N VAL A 728 29.34 -7.63 -4.29
CA VAL A 728 29.44 -7.05 -2.94
C VAL A 728 30.87 -7.20 -2.44
N ALA A 729 31.41 -6.14 -1.83
CA ALA A 729 32.82 -6.08 -1.43
C ALA A 729 33.15 -6.97 -0.22
N ASP A 730 32.15 -7.32 0.58
CA ASP A 730 32.29 -8.12 1.79
C ASP A 730 31.09 -9.06 1.96
N ASP A 731 31.33 -10.37 1.86
CA ASP A 731 30.39 -11.46 2.06
C ASP A 731 29.99 -11.71 3.53
N GLY A 732 30.43 -10.84 4.45
CA GLY A 732 30.31 -10.98 5.89
C GLY A 732 31.57 -11.55 6.55
N THR A 733 32.58 -11.94 5.75
CA THR A 733 33.88 -12.46 6.23
C THR A 733 35.07 -11.61 5.81
N GLY A 734 34.83 -10.46 5.19
CA GLY A 734 35.84 -9.58 4.60
C GLY A 734 36.28 -10.00 3.20
N VAL A 735 35.51 -10.86 2.52
CA VAL A 735 35.84 -11.40 1.20
C VAL A 735 34.83 -10.90 0.15
N PRO A 736 35.29 -10.35 -0.99
CA PRO A 736 34.37 -9.96 -2.05
C PRO A 736 33.68 -11.15 -2.71
N HIS A 737 32.41 -10.98 -3.08
CA HIS A 737 31.57 -12.03 -3.68
C HIS A 737 30.64 -11.48 -4.75
N ASN A 738 30.43 -12.24 -5.83
CA ASN A 738 29.45 -11.94 -6.89
C ASN A 738 28.29 -12.92 -6.86
N TYR A 739 27.10 -12.47 -6.46
CA TYR A 739 25.96 -13.35 -6.20
C TYR A 739 25.18 -13.72 -7.46
N SER A 740 25.85 -14.32 -8.44
CA SER A 740 25.29 -14.69 -9.74
C SER A 740 25.03 -16.19 -9.91
N GLU A 741 25.26 -17.00 -8.87
CA GLU A 741 25.30 -18.47 -8.98
C GLU A 741 23.96 -19.08 -9.38
N ASP A 742 22.88 -18.51 -8.87
CA ASP A 742 21.51 -18.98 -9.09
C ASP A 742 20.82 -18.31 -10.29
N CYS A 743 21.58 -17.53 -11.09
CA CYS A 743 21.06 -16.81 -12.24
C CYS A 743 20.91 -17.70 -13.49
N ASP A 744 19.68 -17.83 -13.97
CA ASP A 744 19.33 -18.49 -15.23
C ASP A 744 19.41 -17.51 -16.41
N TYR A 745 20.62 -17.31 -16.90
CA TYR A 745 20.88 -16.45 -18.04
C TYR A 745 20.50 -17.04 -19.41
N ASP A 746 20.12 -18.32 -19.46
CA ASP A 746 19.68 -18.96 -20.69
C ASP A 746 18.17 -18.76 -20.94
N SER A 747 17.47 -18.20 -19.95
CA SER A 747 16.08 -17.80 -20.06
C SER A 747 15.85 -16.74 -21.14
N SER A 748 14.85 -16.95 -22.01
CA SER A 748 14.38 -15.93 -22.95
C SER A 748 13.47 -14.87 -22.29
N SER A 749 13.23 -14.99 -20.97
CA SER A 749 12.40 -14.05 -20.22
C SER A 749 12.94 -12.64 -20.29
N ILE A 750 12.10 -11.64 -20.52
CA ILE A 750 12.50 -10.24 -20.43
C ILE A 750 12.96 -9.85 -19.01
N ALA A 751 12.55 -10.59 -17.97
CA ALA A 751 12.98 -10.34 -16.59
C ALA A 751 14.51 -10.46 -16.43
N ILE A 752 15.16 -11.45 -17.05
CA ILE A 752 16.63 -11.57 -16.99
C ILE A 752 17.33 -10.43 -17.75
N ARG A 753 16.63 -9.74 -18.66
CA ARG A 753 17.18 -8.57 -19.34
C ARG A 753 17.13 -7.31 -18.47
N GLN A 754 16.31 -7.30 -17.42
CA GLN A 754 16.09 -6.12 -16.56
C GLN A 754 16.79 -6.17 -15.20
N VAL A 755 17.26 -7.35 -14.74
CA VAL A 755 18.07 -7.48 -13.49
C VAL A 755 19.33 -6.60 -13.51
N GLY A 756 19.81 -6.31 -14.71
CA GLY A 756 20.97 -5.49 -15.03
C GLY A 756 22.31 -6.11 -14.69
N GLU A 757 23.36 -5.49 -15.21
CA GLU A 757 24.73 -5.99 -15.08
C GLU A 757 25.69 -4.94 -14.52
N TRP A 758 25.28 -3.68 -14.36
CA TRP A 758 26.21 -2.59 -14.03
C TRP A 758 25.63 -1.60 -13.03
N ARG A 759 26.54 -0.96 -12.30
CA ARG A 759 26.26 0.25 -11.53
C ARG A 759 27.43 1.23 -11.58
N VAL A 760 27.12 2.48 -11.33
CA VAL A 760 28.08 3.54 -11.01
C VAL A 760 28.04 3.81 -9.52
N GLU A 761 29.22 3.99 -8.95
CA GLU A 761 29.45 4.38 -7.57
C GLU A 761 30.07 5.78 -7.55
N VAL A 762 29.48 6.68 -6.76
CA VAL A 762 30.04 8.02 -6.48
C VAL A 762 30.40 8.09 -5.00
N SER A 763 31.65 8.41 -4.70
CA SER A 763 32.11 8.63 -3.32
C SER A 763 32.85 9.96 -3.19
N PRO A 764 32.88 10.58 -1.99
CA PRO A 764 33.77 11.70 -1.71
C PRO A 764 35.24 11.28 -1.88
N GLY A 765 36.06 12.15 -2.45
CA GLY A 765 37.51 11.90 -2.58
C GLY A 765 38.24 12.01 -1.24
N THR A 766 37.68 12.78 -0.31
CA THR A 766 38.21 13.02 1.03
C THR A 766 37.24 12.49 2.08
N ALA A 767 37.79 11.76 3.06
CA ALA A 767 37.02 11.24 4.19
C ALA A 767 36.47 12.38 5.07
N SER A 768 35.16 12.38 5.33
CA SER A 768 34.45 13.38 6.12
C SER A 768 33.34 12.71 6.94
N MET A 769 32.92 13.37 8.02
CA MET A 769 31.72 12.96 8.76
C MET A 769 30.47 13.26 7.94
N GLU A 770 30.41 14.45 7.38
CA GLU A 770 29.27 14.99 6.64
C GLU A 770 29.67 15.17 5.18
N ASP A 771 28.84 14.65 4.29
CA ASP A 771 29.01 14.77 2.85
C ASP A 771 27.66 15.11 2.21
N THR A 772 27.71 16.02 1.24
CA THR A 772 26.57 16.39 0.41
C THR A 772 26.81 15.89 -1.01
N PHE A 773 25.84 15.16 -1.54
CA PHE A 773 25.86 14.73 -2.94
C PHE A 773 24.81 15.51 -3.71
N LEU A 774 25.17 16.01 -4.88
CA LEU A 774 24.23 16.69 -5.77
C LEU A 774 24.41 16.14 -7.17
N HIS A 775 23.36 15.51 -7.67
CA HIS A 775 23.29 14.93 -8.99
C HIS A 775 22.20 15.59 -9.82
N VAL A 776 22.45 15.79 -11.12
CA VAL A 776 21.44 16.23 -12.09
C VAL A 776 21.28 15.14 -13.14
N LEU A 777 20.07 14.60 -13.23
CA LEU A 777 19.68 13.56 -14.16
C LEU A 777 18.83 14.19 -15.28
N SER A 778 19.20 13.96 -16.53
CA SER A 778 18.41 14.40 -17.70
C SER A 778 18.18 13.24 -18.65
N VAL A 779 16.95 13.12 -19.15
CA VAL A 779 16.54 12.09 -20.09
C VAL A 779 16.44 12.69 -21.49
N THR A 780 16.86 11.93 -22.50
CA THR A 780 16.66 12.27 -23.90
C THR A 780 16.26 11.05 -24.70
N ASP A 781 15.66 11.27 -25.86
CA ASP A 781 15.60 10.26 -26.92
C ASP A 781 17.02 9.82 -27.37
N GLY A 782 17.14 8.65 -28.00
CA GLY A 782 18.42 8.07 -28.45
C GLY A 782 19.11 8.74 -29.65
N GLN A 783 18.62 9.88 -30.14
CA GLN A 783 19.21 10.53 -31.33
C GLN A 783 20.62 11.06 -31.07
N GLN A 784 21.55 10.87 -32.01
CA GLN A 784 22.97 11.26 -31.90
C GLN A 784 23.24 12.76 -31.67
N SER A 785 22.24 13.63 -31.79
CA SER A 785 22.37 15.09 -31.60
C SER A 785 22.10 15.57 -30.18
N TYR A 786 21.56 14.73 -29.28
CA TYR A 786 21.23 15.13 -27.92
C TYR A 786 22.42 14.98 -26.97
N SER A 787 22.50 15.91 -26.01
CA SER A 787 23.53 15.94 -24.96
C SER A 787 22.89 16.13 -23.59
N ALA A 788 23.67 15.87 -22.53
CA ALA A 788 23.29 16.24 -21.17
C ALA A 788 22.89 17.71 -21.08
N VAL A 789 21.90 18.02 -20.23
CA VAL A 789 21.43 19.39 -19.99
C VAL A 789 22.56 20.30 -19.52
N GLY A 790 22.52 21.58 -19.88
CA GLY A 790 23.49 22.55 -19.39
C GLY A 790 23.30 22.76 -17.88
N THR A 791 24.34 22.50 -17.09
CA THR A 791 24.32 22.70 -15.63
C THR A 791 25.42 23.63 -15.16
N THR A 792 25.08 24.53 -14.24
CA THR A 792 26.05 25.39 -13.55
C THR A 792 25.78 25.38 -12.05
N SER A 793 26.71 24.86 -11.26
CA SER A 793 26.57 24.80 -9.80
C SER A 793 26.62 26.19 -9.16
N ILE A 794 25.94 26.31 -8.02
CA ILE A 794 26.07 27.46 -7.12
C ILE A 794 27.05 27.11 -5.99
N SER A 795 27.68 28.14 -5.41
CA SER A 795 28.55 27.97 -4.25
C SER A 795 28.02 28.75 -3.06
N SER A 796 27.70 28.02 -1.99
CA SER A 796 27.23 28.54 -0.71
C SER A 796 27.52 27.53 0.41
N THR A 797 27.28 27.93 1.66
CA THR A 797 27.39 27.09 2.85
C THR A 797 26.10 26.29 3.11
N HIS A 798 24.93 26.92 3.08
CA HIS A 798 23.63 26.29 3.34
C HIS A 798 22.67 26.33 2.14
N LEU A 799 23.12 26.85 0.99
CA LEU A 799 22.41 26.76 -0.29
C LEU A 799 23.19 25.88 -1.27
N HIS A 800 22.59 24.74 -1.65
CA HIS A 800 23.13 23.85 -2.66
C HIS A 800 22.21 23.84 -3.88
N GLY A 801 22.75 23.72 -5.08
CA GLY A 801 21.89 23.78 -6.25
C GLY A 801 22.63 23.99 -7.55
N ALA A 802 21.85 24.13 -8.60
CA ALA A 802 22.35 24.35 -9.94
C ALA A 802 21.33 25.13 -10.77
N ILE A 803 21.87 25.86 -11.73
CA ILE A 803 21.10 26.37 -12.85
C ILE A 803 21.02 25.23 -13.87
N VAL A 804 19.80 24.91 -14.26
CA VAL A 804 19.49 23.95 -15.32
C VAL A 804 19.02 24.76 -16.51
N SER A 805 19.79 24.71 -17.60
CA SER A 805 19.50 25.40 -18.85
C SER A 805 19.06 24.40 -19.90
N ASP A 806 17.86 24.56 -20.44
CA ASP A 806 17.40 23.73 -21.54
C ASP A 806 18.34 23.88 -22.74
N ASN A 807 18.73 22.76 -23.31
CA ASN A 807 19.65 22.69 -24.45
C ASN A 807 19.01 23.19 -25.75
N ASP A 808 17.68 23.34 -25.81
CA ASP A 808 16.96 23.91 -26.93
C ASP A 808 16.65 25.42 -26.78
N GLY A 809 17.00 26.00 -25.63
CA GLY A 809 16.86 27.42 -25.33
C GLY A 809 15.45 27.88 -24.95
N GLN A 810 14.55 26.98 -24.53
CA GLN A 810 13.18 27.33 -24.13
C GLN A 810 13.09 27.95 -22.73
N GLU A 811 13.82 27.43 -21.73
CA GLU A 811 13.74 27.89 -20.34
C GLU A 811 15.05 27.62 -19.58
N SER A 812 15.33 28.39 -18.54
CA SER A 812 16.41 28.11 -17.59
C SER A 812 15.94 28.37 -16.17
N THR A 813 16.13 27.39 -15.29
CA THR A 813 15.65 27.42 -13.91
C THR A 813 16.81 27.25 -12.94
N LEU A 814 16.94 28.16 -11.98
CA LEU A 814 17.82 28.00 -10.82
C LEU A 814 17.10 27.17 -9.76
N VAL A 815 17.57 25.96 -9.48
CA VAL A 815 17.06 25.12 -8.40
C VAL A 815 18.01 25.19 -7.21
N VAL A 816 17.47 25.47 -6.04
CA VAL A 816 18.22 25.62 -4.79
C VAL A 816 17.56 24.80 -3.70
N PHE A 817 18.36 23.97 -3.06
CA PHE A 817 18.05 23.28 -1.82
C PHE A 817 18.64 24.11 -0.68
N ALA A 818 17.77 24.59 0.20
CA ALA A 818 18.16 25.31 1.40
C ALA A 818 18.26 24.35 2.58
N ASP A 819 19.32 24.52 3.37
CA ASP A 819 19.41 24.01 4.73
C ASP A 819 19.01 25.15 5.70
N PRO A 820 17.85 25.08 6.38
CA PRO A 820 17.31 26.18 7.18
C PRO A 820 17.98 26.34 8.56
N THR A 821 19.10 25.68 8.84
CA THR A 821 19.69 25.67 10.19
C THR A 821 19.92 27.09 10.77
N ALA A 822 19.32 27.34 11.94
CA ALA A 822 19.43 28.55 12.76
C ALA A 822 19.11 29.90 12.09
N GLY A 823 18.24 29.91 11.08
CA GLY A 823 17.72 31.10 10.40
C GLY A 823 18.52 31.45 9.15
N LEU A 824 17.89 31.28 7.99
CA LEU A 824 18.54 31.41 6.69
C LEU A 824 18.78 32.89 6.32
N ASP A 825 20.02 33.37 6.37
CA ASP A 825 20.47 34.66 5.81
C ASP A 825 21.73 34.42 5.00
N GLU A 826 21.56 34.09 3.71
CA GLU A 826 22.65 33.60 2.89
C GLU A 826 22.67 34.20 1.48
N GLU A 827 23.88 34.35 0.95
CA GLU A 827 24.16 34.78 -0.42
C GLU A 827 24.96 33.67 -1.14
N ALA A 828 24.32 33.01 -2.10
CA ALA A 828 24.96 32.05 -2.98
C ALA A 828 25.55 32.74 -4.20
N GLN A 829 26.81 32.41 -4.54
CA GLN A 829 27.48 32.93 -5.72
C GLN A 829 27.16 32.08 -6.96
N LEU A 830 26.84 32.75 -8.05
CA LEU A 830 26.58 32.15 -9.36
C LEU A 830 27.81 32.26 -10.26
N THR A 831 28.24 31.14 -10.83
CA THR A 831 29.41 31.12 -11.71
C THR A 831 29.05 31.57 -13.13
N GLY A 832 29.75 32.55 -13.69
CA GLY A 832 29.71 32.85 -15.14
C GLY A 832 28.64 33.84 -15.63
N ALA A 833 27.99 34.56 -14.72
CA ALA A 833 26.86 35.45 -15.00
C ALA A 833 25.70 34.84 -15.84
N PRO A 834 25.17 33.67 -15.42
CA PRO A 834 24.14 32.94 -16.15
C PRO A 834 22.78 33.65 -16.08
N GLN A 835 22.00 33.57 -17.17
CA GLN A 835 20.61 34.01 -17.19
C GLN A 835 19.68 32.84 -16.88
N PHE A 836 18.69 33.07 -16.03
CA PHE A 836 17.61 32.15 -15.70
C PHE A 836 16.33 32.95 -15.53
N GLU A 837 15.21 32.33 -15.88
CA GLU A 837 13.89 32.97 -15.90
C GLU A 837 13.07 32.62 -14.65
N LYS A 838 13.49 31.56 -13.95
CA LYS A 838 12.81 30.98 -12.81
C LYS A 838 13.79 30.64 -11.69
N VAL A 839 13.33 30.76 -10.45
CA VAL A 839 14.00 30.23 -9.26
C VAL A 839 13.05 29.31 -8.52
N LEU A 840 13.49 28.08 -8.26
CA LEU A 840 12.85 27.14 -7.35
C LEU A 840 13.74 26.97 -6.13
N ILE A 841 13.26 27.38 -4.95
CA ILE A 841 13.92 27.16 -3.67
C ILE A 841 13.10 26.13 -2.89
N VAL A 842 13.72 25.04 -2.47
CA VAL A 842 13.12 23.97 -1.66
C VAL A 842 13.89 23.81 -0.35
N GLY A 843 13.34 23.06 0.60
CA GLY A 843 13.98 22.83 1.92
C GLY A 843 13.79 23.97 2.91
N LEU A 844 13.02 25.01 2.57
CA LEU A 844 12.71 26.13 3.47
C LEU A 844 11.82 25.67 4.63
N GLU A 845 11.77 26.45 5.71
CA GLU A 845 10.76 26.23 6.77
C GLU A 845 9.34 26.38 6.19
N PRO A 846 8.43 25.38 6.38
CA PRO A 846 7.05 25.45 5.93
C PRO A 846 6.32 26.70 6.42
N GLY A 847 5.68 27.43 5.49
CA GLY A 847 5.00 28.69 5.81
C GLY A 847 5.92 29.86 6.22
N GLY A 848 7.24 29.66 6.18
CA GLY A 848 8.23 30.70 6.49
C GLY A 848 8.16 31.85 5.48
N THR A 849 8.51 33.05 5.93
CA THR A 849 8.50 34.26 5.09
C THR A 849 9.93 34.70 4.77
N TYR A 850 10.20 34.98 3.49
CA TYR A 850 11.53 35.23 2.97
C TYR A 850 11.58 36.49 2.10
N THR A 851 12.77 37.10 2.06
CA THR A 851 13.17 38.06 1.03
C THR A 851 14.14 37.35 0.10
N VAL A 852 13.74 37.19 -1.17
CA VAL A 852 14.56 36.59 -2.21
C VAL A 852 14.97 37.68 -3.19
N ALA A 853 16.28 37.79 -3.47
CA ALA A 853 16.82 38.73 -4.43
C ALA A 853 17.84 38.03 -5.32
N THR A 854 17.79 38.29 -6.62
CA THR A 854 18.75 37.76 -7.59
C THR A 854 19.36 38.93 -8.36
N ASP A 855 20.64 38.82 -8.69
CA ASP A 855 21.29 39.66 -9.71
C ASP A 855 22.04 38.79 -10.71
N SER A 856 22.82 39.40 -11.61
CA SER A 856 23.55 38.67 -12.64
C SER A 856 24.58 37.68 -12.09
N SER A 857 24.91 37.69 -10.79
CA SER A 857 26.02 36.93 -10.22
C SER A 857 25.72 36.30 -8.85
N SER A 858 24.57 36.59 -8.25
CA SER A 858 24.24 36.11 -6.90
C SER A 858 22.75 35.85 -6.71
N LEU A 859 22.45 34.96 -5.76
CA LEU A 859 21.14 34.76 -5.16
C LEU A 859 21.26 35.05 -3.66
N THR A 860 20.40 35.91 -3.13
CA THR A 860 20.27 36.14 -1.69
C THR A 860 18.93 35.61 -1.21
N VAL A 861 18.94 34.82 -0.13
CA VAL A 861 17.74 34.32 0.55
C VAL A 861 17.83 34.71 2.02
N ARG A 862 16.84 35.48 2.50
CA ARG A 862 16.78 35.92 3.90
C ARG A 862 15.43 35.64 4.53
N GLU A 863 15.41 34.88 5.61
CA GLU A 863 14.24 34.74 6.46
C GLU A 863 13.90 36.09 7.10
N SER A 864 12.63 36.48 7.02
CA SER A 864 12.17 37.79 7.51
C SER A 864 10.69 37.76 7.82
N ALA A 865 10.31 38.18 9.02
CA ALA A 865 8.91 38.36 9.43
C ALA A 865 8.13 39.38 8.58
N THR A 866 8.83 40.16 7.74
CA THR A 866 8.21 41.12 6.79
C THR A 866 8.65 40.86 5.34
N GLY A 867 9.12 39.64 5.02
CA GLY A 867 9.50 39.28 3.65
C GLY A 867 8.31 39.34 2.69
N SER A 868 8.60 39.38 1.38
CA SER A 868 7.57 39.46 0.34
C SER A 868 7.06 38.09 -0.10
N GLU A 869 7.86 37.04 0.07
CA GLU A 869 7.55 35.70 -0.40
C GLU A 869 7.27 34.76 0.78
N THR A 870 6.26 33.92 0.68
CA THR A 870 5.92 32.92 1.71
C THR A 870 6.08 31.53 1.11
N ALA A 871 6.92 30.71 1.75
CA ALA A 871 7.10 29.32 1.34
C ALA A 871 5.80 28.54 1.51
N SER A 872 5.59 27.53 0.67
CA SER A 872 4.46 26.60 0.79
C SER A 872 4.48 25.85 2.13
N ASP A 873 3.42 25.10 2.42
CA ASP A 873 3.35 24.18 3.56
C ASP A 873 4.35 23.02 3.45
N GLN A 874 5.08 22.90 2.34
CA GLN A 874 6.15 21.92 2.14
C GLN A 874 7.53 22.59 2.02
N GLY A 875 7.62 23.91 2.22
CA GLY A 875 8.89 24.64 2.19
C GLY A 875 9.40 24.95 0.79
N CYS A 876 8.51 25.17 -0.18
CA CYS A 876 8.87 25.52 -1.56
C CYS A 876 8.55 26.99 -1.89
N LEU A 877 9.42 27.63 -2.67
CA LEU A 877 9.19 28.90 -3.35
C LEU A 877 9.53 28.78 -4.82
N TYR A 878 8.57 29.08 -5.70
CA TYR A 878 8.79 29.09 -7.15
C TYR A 878 8.46 30.46 -7.73
N LEU A 879 9.49 31.16 -8.20
CA LEU A 879 9.46 32.57 -8.54
C LEU A 879 9.90 32.81 -9.98
N SER A 880 9.26 33.78 -10.65
CA SER A 880 9.77 34.32 -11.91
C SER A 880 10.77 35.45 -11.67
N VAL A 881 11.85 35.46 -12.45
CA VAL A 881 12.87 36.50 -12.41
C VAL A 881 12.61 37.53 -13.51
N PRO A 882 12.60 38.83 -13.20
CA PRO A 882 12.33 39.90 -14.17
C PRO A 882 13.36 40.09 -15.28
#